data_AF-A0A3P2A7K4-F1
#
_entry.id   AF-A0A3P2A7K4-F1
#
_cell.length_a   1.000
_cell.length_b   1.000
_cell.length_c   1.000
_cell.angle_alpha   90.00
_cell.angle_beta   90.00
_cell.angle_gamma   90.00
#
_symmetry.space_group_name_H-M   'P 1'
#
loop_
_entity.id
_entity.type
_entity.pdbx_description
1 polymer ?
#
loop_
_entity_poly.entity_id
_entity_poly.type
_entity_poly.pdbx_seq_one_letter_code
_entity_poly.pdbx_strand_id
1 'polypeptide(L)'
;MLDGLLSLSRRFGRDFSTREEMPMKSAFRPSAVAMCLLLAACAGGGSFDVQPVTVVNPEFKEPVATEKDEVTPPKVSQQEAEGVMKPALGYSMPIPRRNVSRYDADKKLLPDGKQVEEYLPLNPQDLKALHPTDITAAPHAADLAKRQEGVRIDTSNPAQRGYEFVHAGYIFSDFHRSKGEEAAGLLREGADGYIFYQGRNPAQALPVGKTVNYTGHWEFVSDAKRARDSYCNNTGCHVYGGGGALGFWLGYGDSVGATSFAETATAESPELGWRGREHISEFTADFANKKLTGTLKYRPWTRRGEDPAPLKTRYTIDATIQNNRFSGKAVAADKQNPKNLLFKSDSALLEGGFYGGNAQELAGKFLTDDNTLFGVFAAKQHNPAAETEKVMDAYQINRDGDHPVLRQPMPNFGSADKLVLEGKTLSLLPEDGKFLSSREITLDSGRTVKVTVCCANLDYLKFGSVSKSKLAGDDPPKEDDEEEEEEGLDEGEGFDEGEGNDTAENNSSTDNATSSDNNNNGNNTAAGDNGGSDTAANDSSDSEDGEDESEEGDTPKLVDNPAEDSLAFSGAPYGSFLFIQGERTRSADMPQNGQARYLGTWEGFTNKDLAWRTLPGNGRTDSKADFQVDFDAKTLSGTLTEHNGVRPAFFIDADVKGNGFAGTVRTHSDGVVLDPGREGGSPRLLFGDIPVKGGFYGPKASELGGSFFSDEHKAGAVFGGKRQSTAQ
;
A
#
# COMPACT_ATOMS: atom_id res chain seq x y z
N MET A 1 8.46 25.13 64.00
CA MET A 1 9.13 26.20 64.79
C MET A 1 9.97 27.03 63.83
N LEU A 2 10.66 28.05 64.34
CA LEU A 2 11.26 29.17 63.60
C LEU A 2 12.18 28.79 62.41
N ASP A 3 12.12 29.65 61.38
CA ASP A 3 13.18 30.29 60.58
C ASP A 3 14.37 29.48 59.98
N GLY A 4 14.85 29.79 58.77
CA GLY A 4 14.37 30.77 57.78
C GLY A 4 15.43 31.20 56.76
N LEU A 5 15.08 32.15 55.86
CA LEU A 5 15.96 32.90 54.93
C LEU A 5 16.57 32.07 53.76
N LEU A 6 16.82 32.54 52.52
CA LEU A 6 16.56 33.78 51.72
C LEU A 6 16.54 33.32 50.22
N SER A 7 16.17 34.08 49.18
CA SER A 7 16.05 35.53 48.99
C SER A 7 14.82 35.96 48.14
N LEU A 8 14.78 37.23 47.73
CA LEU A 8 13.56 38.00 47.39
C LEU A 8 12.88 37.63 46.05
N SER A 9 11.60 38.03 45.95
CA SER A 9 10.77 37.88 44.75
C SER A 9 9.99 39.17 44.45
N ARG A 10 9.63 39.39 43.17
CA ARG A 10 8.49 40.23 42.69
C ARG A 10 8.66 41.76 42.95
N ARG A 11 7.95 42.70 42.30
CA ARG A 11 6.90 42.70 41.23
C ARG A 11 6.75 44.11 40.62
N PHE A 12 5.99 44.20 39.52
CA PHE A 12 5.26 45.39 38.99
C PHE A 12 6.07 46.57 38.41
N GLY A 13 5.48 47.18 37.36
CA GLY A 13 5.92 48.40 36.68
C GLY A 13 5.22 48.52 35.32
N ARG A 14 4.87 49.74 34.89
CA ARG A 14 4.20 50.04 33.60
C ARG A 14 4.87 51.24 32.92
N ASP A 15 4.76 51.25 31.58
CA ASP A 15 4.62 52.42 30.69
C ASP A 15 5.80 53.36 30.35
N PHE A 16 5.66 53.93 29.13
CA PHE A 16 6.30 55.13 28.49
C PHE A 16 7.80 55.16 28.10
N SER A 17 8.03 54.98 26.77
CA SER A 17 8.67 55.94 25.83
C SER A 17 10.03 56.61 26.11
N THR A 18 11.05 56.23 25.31
CA THR A 18 11.88 57.06 24.38
C THR A 18 12.82 56.08 23.63
N ARG A 19 13.44 56.28 22.46
CA ARG A 19 13.49 57.23 21.32
C ARG A 19 14.96 57.22 20.83
N GLU A 20 15.18 56.97 19.54
CA GLU A 20 16.47 57.10 18.81
C GLU A 20 17.63 56.20 19.27
N GLU A 21 18.70 55.98 18.50
CA GLU A 21 19.03 56.48 17.14
C GLU A 21 18.87 55.41 16.04
N MET A 22 19.33 55.70 14.81
CA MET A 22 19.03 54.99 13.58
C MET A 22 20.32 54.77 12.72
N PRO A 23 20.39 55.14 11.41
CA PRO A 23 20.27 54.27 10.23
C PRO A 23 21.62 53.92 9.56
N MET A 24 21.69 53.19 8.43
CA MET A 24 21.65 53.70 7.04
C MET A 24 22.09 52.57 6.07
N LYS A 25 21.76 52.53 4.76
CA LYS A 25 20.93 53.38 3.88
C LYS A 25 20.49 52.58 2.64
N SER A 26 19.27 52.81 2.15
CA SER A 26 18.98 52.70 0.71
C SER A 26 19.14 54.08 0.06
N ALA A 27 19.25 54.15 -1.27
CA ALA A 27 19.33 55.41 -2.00
C ALA A 27 18.59 55.35 -3.35
N PHE A 28 17.63 56.25 -3.53
CA PHE A 28 16.92 56.51 -4.79
C PHE A 28 16.55 58.00 -4.80
N ARG A 29 16.89 58.75 -5.86
CA ARG A 29 16.48 60.16 -6.02
C ARG A 29 16.36 60.59 -7.49
N PRO A 30 15.25 61.22 -7.90
CA PRO A 30 15.16 62.00 -9.13
C PRO A 30 15.53 63.48 -8.89
N SER A 31 15.87 64.19 -9.97
CA SER A 31 15.99 65.65 -10.05
C SER A 31 15.57 66.12 -11.45
N ALA A 32 15.22 67.40 -11.63
CA ALA A 32 14.66 67.94 -12.86
C ALA A 32 15.05 69.42 -13.11
N VAL A 33 14.55 69.98 -14.23
CA VAL A 33 14.45 71.42 -14.62
C VAL A 33 15.59 72.04 -15.47
N ALA A 34 15.27 72.28 -16.75
CA ALA A 34 15.67 73.39 -17.67
C ALA A 34 17.19 73.64 -17.96
N MET A 35 17.63 74.35 -19.03
CA MET A 35 16.97 75.36 -19.88
C MET A 35 17.74 75.62 -21.20
N CYS A 36 17.05 75.82 -22.34
CA CYS A 36 17.53 76.45 -23.61
C CYS A 36 18.71 75.78 -24.38
N LEU A 37 18.94 75.99 -25.68
CA LEU A 37 18.48 77.03 -26.64
C LEU A 37 18.32 76.48 -28.08
N LEU A 38 17.75 77.31 -28.98
CA LEU A 38 17.37 77.03 -30.37
C LEU A 38 18.50 76.70 -31.36
N LEU A 39 18.19 75.89 -32.37
CA LEU A 39 18.47 76.19 -33.80
C LEU A 39 17.41 75.51 -34.70
N ALA A 40 17.19 76.02 -35.92
CA ALA A 40 16.07 75.61 -36.79
C ALA A 40 16.41 75.76 -38.29
N ALA A 41 15.55 75.20 -39.16
CA ALA A 41 15.68 75.08 -40.62
C ALA A 41 16.80 74.09 -41.07
N CYS A 42 16.74 73.44 -42.24
CA CYS A 42 15.91 73.70 -43.43
C CYS A 42 14.84 72.64 -43.73
N ALA A 43 13.89 73.01 -44.59
CA ALA A 43 12.86 72.13 -45.12
C ALA A 43 13.28 71.46 -46.44
N GLY A 44 12.70 70.30 -46.73
CA GLY A 44 12.75 69.61 -48.02
C GLY A 44 11.56 68.67 -48.13
N GLY A 45 10.60 68.98 -49.00
CA GLY A 45 9.31 68.28 -49.06
C GLY A 45 9.29 67.13 -50.07
N GLY A 46 8.46 66.12 -49.79
CA GLY A 46 8.11 65.06 -50.73
C GLY A 46 6.80 64.41 -50.28
N SER A 47 5.73 64.56 -51.07
CA SER A 47 4.44 63.91 -50.82
C SER A 47 4.29 62.70 -51.74
N PHE A 48 3.76 61.61 -51.20
CA PHE A 48 3.16 60.52 -51.96
C PHE A 48 1.93 60.00 -51.18
N ASP A 49 0.75 60.43 -51.62
CA ASP A 49 -0.50 59.76 -51.25
C ASP A 49 -0.52 58.37 -51.90
N VAL A 50 -0.57 57.33 -51.08
CA VAL A 50 -1.06 56.01 -51.47
C VAL A 50 -2.18 55.62 -50.52
N GLN A 51 -3.30 55.20 -51.10
CA GLN A 51 -4.56 54.99 -50.37
C GLN A 51 -4.38 53.92 -49.28
N PRO A 52 -5.08 54.04 -48.13
CA PRO A 52 -5.09 52.97 -47.13
C PRO A 52 -5.74 51.73 -47.75
N VAL A 53 -4.91 50.75 -48.11
CA VAL A 53 -5.38 49.43 -48.53
C VAL A 53 -6.19 48.87 -47.37
N THR A 54 -7.51 48.81 -47.56
CA THR A 54 -8.37 48.10 -46.63
C THR A 54 -8.01 46.63 -46.75
N VAL A 55 -7.15 46.14 -45.85
CA VAL A 55 -6.97 44.72 -45.67
C VAL A 55 -8.31 44.19 -45.21
N VAL A 56 -9.09 43.67 -46.17
CA VAL A 56 -10.25 42.83 -45.88
C VAL A 56 -9.67 41.57 -45.27
N ASN A 57 -9.42 41.63 -43.95
CA ASN A 57 -9.05 40.48 -43.17
C ASN A 57 -10.17 39.46 -43.38
N PRO A 58 -9.93 38.33 -44.06
CA PRO A 58 -10.97 37.35 -44.26
C PRO A 58 -11.45 36.95 -42.88
N GLU A 59 -12.77 36.88 -42.68
CA GLU A 59 -13.31 36.31 -41.44
C GLU A 59 -12.72 34.91 -41.32
N PHE A 60 -11.77 34.75 -40.39
CA PHE A 60 -11.19 33.46 -40.08
C PHE A 60 -12.24 32.70 -39.28
N LYS A 61 -13.26 32.22 -39.99
CA LYS A 61 -14.19 31.22 -39.48
C LYS A 61 -13.33 30.11 -38.93
N GLU A 62 -13.47 29.86 -37.64
CA GLU A 62 -12.82 28.71 -37.01
C GLU A 62 -13.14 27.48 -37.86
N PRO A 63 -12.13 26.66 -38.23
CA PRO A 63 -12.43 25.38 -38.85
C PRO A 63 -13.29 24.62 -37.84
N VAL A 64 -14.58 24.46 -38.17
CA VAL A 64 -15.55 23.80 -37.29
C VAL A 64 -14.97 22.44 -36.96
N ALA A 65 -14.72 22.19 -35.67
CA ALA A 65 -14.19 20.91 -35.21
C ALA A 65 -15.18 19.81 -35.64
N THR A 66 -14.78 19.06 -36.68
CA THR A 66 -15.54 17.96 -37.26
C THR A 66 -15.64 16.77 -36.31
N GLU A 67 -14.80 16.77 -35.27
CA GLU A 67 -14.70 15.78 -34.21
C GLU A 67 -14.84 16.48 -32.85
N LYS A 68 -15.51 15.81 -31.91
CA LYS A 68 -15.69 16.25 -30.52
C LYS A 68 -15.72 15.04 -29.60
N ASP A 69 -15.35 15.23 -28.33
CA ASP A 69 -15.48 14.23 -27.27
C ASP A 69 -16.83 13.49 -27.34
N GLU A 70 -16.78 12.16 -27.37
CA GLU A 70 -17.96 11.31 -27.37
C GLU A 70 -18.72 11.47 -26.06
N VAL A 71 -20.04 11.72 -26.15
CA VAL A 71 -20.91 11.95 -24.99
C VAL A 71 -21.13 10.64 -24.23
N THR A 72 -20.30 10.40 -23.21
CA THR A 72 -20.46 9.28 -22.28
C THR A 72 -21.66 9.47 -21.35
N PRO A 73 -22.31 8.37 -20.91
CA PRO A 73 -23.19 8.44 -19.75
C PRO A 73 -22.43 8.98 -18.54
N PRO A 74 -22.98 9.93 -17.75
CA PRO A 74 -22.27 10.51 -16.62
C PRO A 74 -22.00 9.45 -15.56
N LYS A 75 -20.75 9.36 -15.11
CA LYS A 75 -20.33 8.40 -14.10
C LYS A 75 -20.89 8.74 -12.73
N VAL A 76 -21.67 7.82 -12.16
CA VAL A 76 -22.18 7.94 -10.79
C VAL A 76 -21.07 7.50 -9.83
N SER A 77 -20.25 8.45 -9.36
CA SER A 77 -19.29 8.20 -8.28
C SER A 77 -20.02 7.70 -7.04
N GLN A 78 -19.64 6.52 -6.54
CA GLN A 78 -20.23 5.95 -5.33
C GLN A 78 -19.87 6.79 -4.09
N GLN A 79 -20.86 7.03 -3.23
CA GLN A 79 -20.63 7.61 -1.91
C GLN A 79 -19.65 6.72 -1.11
N GLU A 80 -18.71 7.33 -0.41
CA GLU A 80 -17.76 6.59 0.42
C GLU A 80 -18.47 5.98 1.64
N ALA A 81 -18.17 4.71 1.92
CA ALA A 81 -18.61 4.07 3.14
C ALA A 81 -17.83 4.60 4.35
N GLU A 82 -18.51 4.82 5.47
CA GLU A 82 -17.95 5.45 6.67
C GLU A 82 -17.76 4.46 7.83
N GLY A 83 -17.01 4.89 8.85
CA GLY A 83 -16.75 4.11 10.06
C GLY A 83 -16.12 2.75 9.75
N VAL A 84 -16.70 1.67 10.31
CA VAL A 84 -16.24 0.29 10.12
C VAL A 84 -16.26 -0.12 8.64
N MET A 85 -17.18 0.42 7.83
CA MET A 85 -17.33 0.04 6.43
C MET A 85 -16.39 0.78 5.47
N LYS A 86 -15.54 1.69 5.98
CA LYS A 86 -14.56 2.39 5.16
C LYS A 86 -13.47 1.42 4.65
N PRO A 87 -13.12 1.48 3.35
CA PRO A 87 -11.97 0.73 2.82
C PRO A 87 -10.63 1.31 3.28
N ALA A 88 -9.67 0.42 3.55
CA ALA A 88 -8.27 0.74 3.77
C ALA A 88 -7.36 -0.44 3.38
N LEU A 89 -6.04 -0.23 3.41
CA LEU A 89 -5.05 -1.30 3.28
C LEU A 89 -5.14 -2.28 4.46
N GLY A 90 -5.42 -1.78 5.66
CA GLY A 90 -5.64 -2.59 6.86
C GLY A 90 -6.38 -1.84 7.97
N TYR A 91 -6.66 -2.53 9.06
CA TYR A 91 -7.23 -1.98 10.29
C TYR A 91 -6.75 -2.73 11.54
N SER A 92 -6.68 -2.03 12.67
CA SER A 92 -6.40 -2.59 14.00
C SER A 92 -7.43 -2.16 15.05
N MET A 93 -7.80 -3.08 15.95
CA MET A 93 -8.60 -2.84 17.15
C MET A 93 -7.77 -3.17 18.40
N PRO A 94 -7.68 -2.29 19.42
CA PRO A 94 -6.98 -2.60 20.66
C PRO A 94 -7.68 -3.71 21.45
N ILE A 95 -6.90 -4.46 22.23
CA ILE A 95 -7.44 -5.44 23.18
C ILE A 95 -7.99 -4.68 24.41
N PRO A 96 -9.30 -4.77 24.73
CA PRO A 96 -9.87 -4.02 25.84
C PRO A 96 -9.39 -4.60 27.18
N ARG A 97 -8.98 -3.72 28.10
CA ARG A 97 -8.51 -4.06 29.45
C ARG A 97 -9.28 -3.23 30.48
N ARG A 98 -10.12 -3.87 31.29
CA ARG A 98 -10.97 -3.13 32.25
C ARG A 98 -10.16 -2.61 33.45
N ASN A 99 -10.67 -1.57 34.10
CA ASN A 99 -10.23 -1.18 35.44
C ASN A 99 -10.81 -2.14 36.51
N VAL A 100 -10.01 -3.13 36.91
CA VAL A 100 -10.37 -4.18 37.88
C VAL A 100 -10.21 -3.74 39.35
N SER A 101 -9.78 -2.50 39.62
CA SER A 101 -9.61 -2.02 40.99
C SER A 101 -10.92 -2.13 41.78
N ARG A 102 -10.81 -2.54 43.05
CA ARG A 102 -11.92 -2.54 44.01
C ARG A 102 -12.07 -1.21 44.76
N TYR A 103 -11.27 -0.21 44.45
CA TYR A 103 -11.31 1.11 45.08
C TYR A 103 -11.76 2.17 44.08
N ASP A 104 -12.48 3.19 44.53
CA ASP A 104 -12.78 4.37 43.73
C ASP A 104 -11.60 5.36 43.69
N ALA A 105 -11.76 6.47 42.95
CA ALA A 105 -10.76 7.54 42.85
C ALA A 105 -10.52 8.28 44.19
N ASP A 106 -11.44 8.18 45.15
CA ASP A 106 -11.28 8.70 46.52
C ASP A 106 -10.56 7.68 47.45
N LYS A 107 -10.04 6.59 46.90
CA LYS A 107 -9.40 5.46 47.62
C LYS A 107 -10.35 4.68 48.55
N LYS A 108 -11.66 4.69 48.30
CA LYS A 108 -12.67 3.96 49.10
C LYS A 108 -12.99 2.61 48.48
N LEU A 109 -13.11 1.57 49.31
CA LEU A 109 -13.48 0.23 48.85
C LEU A 109 -14.94 0.20 48.35
N LEU A 110 -15.15 -0.32 47.14
CA LEU A 110 -16.45 -0.47 46.51
C LEU A 110 -17.30 -1.55 47.20
N PRO A 111 -18.64 -1.35 47.35
CA PRO A 111 -19.52 -2.30 47.99
C PRO A 111 -19.68 -3.59 47.16
N ASP A 112 -20.18 -4.64 47.80
CA ASP A 112 -20.56 -5.94 47.20
C ASP A 112 -19.44 -6.65 46.42
N GLY A 113 -18.17 -6.25 46.64
CA GLY A 113 -17.03 -6.77 45.87
C GLY A 113 -17.03 -6.33 44.41
N LYS A 114 -17.60 -5.17 44.11
CA LYS A 114 -17.57 -4.54 42.77
C LYS A 114 -16.17 -4.08 42.38
N GLN A 115 -15.99 -3.88 41.07
CA GLN A 115 -14.83 -3.24 40.46
C GLN A 115 -15.24 -1.88 39.88
N VAL A 116 -14.28 -0.96 39.66
CA VAL A 116 -14.54 0.35 39.05
C VAL A 116 -15.22 0.21 37.70
N GLU A 117 -14.83 -0.82 36.94
CA GLU A 117 -15.42 -1.18 35.66
C GLU A 117 -15.86 -2.65 35.73
N GLU A 118 -17.14 -2.92 35.53
CA GLU A 118 -17.68 -4.30 35.44
C GLU A 118 -17.77 -4.76 33.96
N TYR A 119 -17.85 -3.82 33.02
CA TYR A 119 -18.04 -4.07 31.61
C TYR A 119 -17.40 -2.97 30.75
N LEU A 120 -16.54 -3.39 29.81
CA LEU A 120 -15.91 -2.56 28.79
C LEU A 120 -16.24 -3.18 27.41
N PRO A 121 -17.20 -2.61 26.65
CA PRO A 121 -17.49 -3.03 25.27
C PRO A 121 -16.34 -2.65 24.33
N LEU A 122 -16.36 -3.18 23.10
CA LEU A 122 -15.51 -2.66 22.03
C LEU A 122 -16.05 -1.30 21.58
N ASN A 123 -15.16 -0.36 21.26
CA ASN A 123 -15.51 0.96 20.77
C ASN A 123 -15.23 1.07 19.26
N PRO A 124 -16.24 1.31 18.40
CA PRO A 124 -16.03 1.54 16.97
C PRO A 124 -15.04 2.67 16.63
N GLN A 125 -14.85 3.63 17.54
CA GLN A 125 -13.90 4.75 17.34
C GLN A 125 -12.44 4.37 17.64
N ASP A 126 -12.18 3.24 18.29
CA ASP A 126 -10.82 2.75 18.56
C ASP A 126 -10.25 1.96 17.36
N LEU A 127 -11.09 1.71 16.33
CA LEU A 127 -10.74 1.03 15.09
C LEU A 127 -9.88 1.94 14.19
N LYS A 128 -8.56 1.80 14.28
CA LYS A 128 -7.60 2.58 13.49
C LYS A 128 -7.34 1.94 12.12
N ALA A 129 -7.38 2.73 11.06
CA ALA A 129 -6.91 2.31 9.73
C ALA A 129 -5.38 2.14 9.75
N LEU A 130 -4.86 1.25 8.90
CA LEU A 130 -3.44 0.93 8.78
C LEU A 130 -2.94 1.16 7.36
N HIS A 131 -1.72 1.67 7.27
CA HIS A 131 -1.04 2.07 6.04
C HIS A 131 0.36 1.45 6.06
N PRO A 132 0.45 0.11 5.94
CA PRO A 132 1.69 -0.64 6.11
C PRO A 132 2.73 -0.22 5.08
N THR A 133 3.97 -0.05 5.52
CA THR A 133 5.11 0.14 4.61
C THR A 133 5.78 -1.19 4.29
N ASP A 134 6.06 -1.95 5.33
CA ASP A 134 6.21 -3.40 5.29
C ASP A 134 4.93 -4.07 5.85
N ILE A 135 4.55 -5.22 5.27
CA ILE A 135 3.44 -6.04 5.78
C ILE A 135 3.91 -7.11 6.79
N THR A 136 5.20 -7.47 6.82
CA THR A 136 5.73 -8.50 7.72
C THR A 136 5.81 -8.00 9.15
N ALA A 137 6.25 -6.75 9.34
CA ALA A 137 6.15 -6.01 10.58
C ALA A 137 4.68 -5.82 11.02
N ALA A 138 4.38 -6.18 12.26
CA ALA A 138 3.07 -5.91 12.85
C ALA A 138 2.94 -4.42 13.25
N PRO A 139 1.73 -3.83 13.12
CA PRO A 139 1.48 -2.43 13.44
C PRO A 139 1.64 -2.15 14.94
N HIS A 140 1.93 -0.90 15.29
CA HIS A 140 2.08 -0.42 16.68
C HIS A 140 3.22 -1.08 17.50
N ALA A 141 4.12 -1.86 16.89
CA ALA A 141 5.16 -2.60 17.62
C ALA A 141 6.08 -1.70 18.47
N ALA A 142 6.60 -0.60 17.89
CA ALA A 142 7.44 0.36 18.60
C ALA A 142 6.68 1.07 19.75
N ASP A 143 5.42 1.45 19.51
CA ASP A 143 4.56 2.06 20.53
C ASP A 143 4.21 1.08 21.66
N LEU A 144 3.97 -0.20 21.36
CA LEU A 144 3.72 -1.22 22.38
C LEU A 144 4.99 -1.48 23.21
N ALA A 145 6.16 -1.59 22.59
CA ALA A 145 7.44 -1.75 23.28
C ALA A 145 7.75 -0.57 24.22
N LYS A 146 7.49 0.66 23.75
CA LYS A 146 7.66 1.88 24.55
C LYS A 146 6.64 2.01 25.69
N ARG A 147 5.39 1.57 25.49
CA ARG A 147 4.35 1.58 26.54
C ARG A 147 4.53 0.46 27.57
N GLN A 148 5.11 -0.67 27.17
CA GLN A 148 5.27 -1.87 28.00
C GLN A 148 6.75 -2.24 28.19
N GLU A 149 7.57 -1.23 28.48
CA GLU A 149 8.99 -1.36 28.80
C GLU A 149 9.24 -2.45 29.87
N GLY A 150 10.09 -3.42 29.51
CA GLY A 150 10.44 -4.57 30.34
C GLY A 150 9.48 -5.76 30.24
N VAL A 151 8.39 -5.65 29.48
CA VAL A 151 7.46 -6.75 29.19
C VAL A 151 7.77 -7.30 27.80
N ARG A 152 7.82 -8.64 27.66
CA ARG A 152 7.96 -9.29 26.35
C ARG A 152 6.74 -8.99 25.47
N ILE A 153 6.97 -8.90 24.17
CA ILE A 153 5.93 -8.81 23.14
C ILE A 153 6.04 -10.04 22.24
N ASP A 154 4.88 -10.63 21.91
CA ASP A 154 4.74 -11.63 20.85
C ASP A 154 3.86 -11.06 19.71
N THR A 155 4.11 -11.55 18.50
CA THR A 155 3.42 -11.13 17.28
C THR A 155 3.10 -12.34 16.41
N SER A 156 2.04 -12.23 15.61
CA SER A 156 1.86 -13.06 14.42
C SER A 156 2.94 -12.78 13.38
N ASN A 157 3.14 -13.72 12.46
CA ASN A 157 4.04 -13.60 11.30
C ASN A 157 3.29 -14.16 10.06
N PRO A 158 3.25 -13.42 8.92
CA PRO A 158 2.49 -13.84 7.74
C PRO A 158 3.19 -14.94 6.94
N ALA A 159 4.54 -14.95 6.92
CA ALA A 159 5.33 -15.96 6.23
C ALA A 159 5.18 -17.35 6.86
N GLN A 160 4.96 -17.43 8.18
CA GLN A 160 4.63 -18.70 8.87
C GLN A 160 3.30 -19.32 8.43
N ARG A 161 2.39 -18.53 7.83
CA ARG A 161 1.15 -19.02 7.19
C ARG A 161 1.24 -18.97 5.65
N GLY A 162 2.43 -18.62 5.12
CA GLY A 162 2.74 -18.49 3.71
C GLY A 162 1.89 -17.47 2.96
N TYR A 163 1.71 -16.27 3.52
CA TYR A 163 1.11 -15.13 2.79
C TYR A 163 2.18 -14.20 2.21
N GLU A 164 1.88 -13.60 1.06
CA GLU A 164 2.77 -12.68 0.33
C GLU A 164 2.23 -11.24 0.25
N PHE A 165 0.91 -11.03 0.38
CA PHE A 165 0.26 -9.74 0.22
C PHE A 165 -0.56 -9.30 1.44
N VAL A 166 -0.94 -10.22 2.33
CA VAL A 166 -1.70 -9.91 3.56
C VAL A 166 -1.04 -10.41 4.85
N HIS A 167 -1.33 -9.73 5.95
CA HIS A 167 -1.00 -10.12 7.32
C HIS A 167 -2.23 -9.82 8.19
N ALA A 168 -3.05 -10.84 8.46
CA ALA A 168 -4.01 -10.82 9.56
C ALA A 168 -3.39 -11.52 10.78
N GLY A 169 -3.76 -11.07 11.99
CA GLY A 169 -2.99 -11.44 13.17
C GLY A 169 -3.24 -10.61 14.42
N TYR A 170 -2.23 -10.67 15.29
CA TYR A 170 -2.22 -10.06 16.62
C TYR A 170 -0.80 -9.59 16.95
N ILE A 171 -0.74 -8.58 17.82
CA ILE A 171 0.49 -8.19 18.51
C ILE A 171 0.13 -7.87 19.95
N PHE A 172 0.80 -8.49 20.92
CA PHE A 172 0.46 -8.34 22.34
C PHE A 172 1.67 -8.47 23.26
N SER A 173 1.61 -7.80 24.41
CA SER A 173 2.55 -7.96 25.52
C SER A 173 2.17 -9.15 26.40
N ASP A 174 3.14 -9.79 27.04
CA ASP A 174 2.88 -10.76 28.12
C ASP A 174 1.90 -10.20 29.18
N PHE A 175 1.15 -11.10 29.83
CA PHE A 175 0.13 -10.76 30.83
C PHE A 175 0.78 -10.03 32.01
N HIS A 176 0.37 -8.78 32.25
CA HIS A 176 0.94 -7.95 33.31
C HIS A 176 -0.13 -7.11 34.03
N ARG A 177 0.26 -6.56 35.18
CA ARG A 177 -0.50 -5.54 35.92
C ARG A 177 0.00 -4.14 35.55
N SER A 178 -0.90 -3.19 35.38
CA SER A 178 -0.54 -1.78 35.15
C SER A 178 0.32 -1.23 36.29
N LYS A 179 1.33 -0.40 35.95
CA LYS A 179 2.16 0.34 36.92
C LYS A 179 1.29 1.39 37.65
N GLY A 180 0.66 1.00 38.78
CA GLY A 180 -0.23 1.85 39.59
C GLY A 180 -0.70 1.17 40.88
N GLU A 181 -1.10 1.93 41.89
CA GLU A 181 -1.70 1.39 43.13
C GLU A 181 -3.17 1.00 42.89
N GLU A 182 -3.58 -0.23 43.23
CA GLU A 182 -5.01 -0.61 43.23
C GLU A 182 -5.82 0.36 44.11
N ALA A 183 -5.26 0.73 45.27
CA ALA A 183 -5.83 1.69 46.21
C ALA A 183 -5.97 3.11 45.66
N ALA A 184 -5.35 3.47 44.52
CA ALA A 184 -5.56 4.74 43.83
C ALA A 184 -6.70 4.68 42.79
N GLY A 185 -7.49 3.60 42.81
CA GLY A 185 -8.67 3.43 41.94
C GLY A 185 -8.36 3.08 40.49
N LEU A 186 -7.12 2.69 40.18
CA LEU A 186 -6.71 2.29 38.83
C LEU A 186 -5.82 1.04 38.87
N LEU A 187 -6.38 -0.09 38.44
CA LEU A 187 -5.65 -1.33 38.19
C LEU A 187 -6.17 -1.96 36.90
N ARG A 188 -5.30 -2.21 35.92
CA ARG A 188 -5.60 -3.01 34.73
C ARG A 188 -4.74 -4.27 34.72
N GLU A 189 -5.30 -5.36 34.22
CA GLU A 189 -4.63 -6.67 34.07
C GLU A 189 -4.69 -7.12 32.61
N GLY A 190 -4.13 -8.29 32.29
CA GLY A 190 -4.15 -8.85 30.94
C GLY A 190 -3.00 -8.38 30.05
N ALA A 191 -3.02 -8.86 28.80
CA ALA A 191 -2.14 -8.38 27.74
C ALA A 191 -2.58 -7.01 27.21
N ASP A 192 -1.62 -6.17 26.83
CA ASP A 192 -1.82 -4.95 26.04
C ASP A 192 -1.48 -5.26 24.59
N GLY A 193 -2.24 -4.77 23.61
CA GLY A 193 -2.02 -5.17 22.22
C GLY A 193 -3.18 -4.84 21.29
N TYR A 194 -3.11 -5.40 20.09
CA TYR A 194 -4.06 -5.19 19.00
C TYR A 194 -4.34 -6.49 18.24
N ILE A 195 -5.58 -6.65 17.77
CA ILE A 195 -5.93 -7.56 16.67
C ILE A 195 -6.01 -6.74 15.39
N PHE A 196 -5.45 -7.24 14.28
CA PHE A 196 -5.36 -6.47 13.05
C PHE A 196 -5.42 -7.34 11.78
N TYR A 197 -5.74 -6.69 10.66
CA TYR A 197 -5.29 -7.14 9.34
C TYR A 197 -4.68 -5.97 8.58
N GLN A 198 -3.73 -6.28 7.69
CA GLN A 198 -3.15 -5.34 6.76
C GLN A 198 -2.76 -6.07 5.47
N GLY A 199 -2.57 -5.32 4.38
CA GLY A 199 -2.06 -5.88 3.13
C GLY A 199 -1.53 -4.83 2.16
N ARG A 200 -0.80 -5.28 1.15
CA ARG A 200 -0.15 -4.49 0.09
C ARG A 200 -0.68 -4.87 -1.29
N ASN A 201 -0.43 -4.01 -2.28
CA ASN A 201 -0.86 -4.19 -3.67
C ASN A 201 -2.34 -4.66 -3.80
N PRO A 202 -3.35 -3.83 -3.46
CA PRO A 202 -4.76 -4.15 -3.67
C PRO A 202 -5.01 -4.58 -5.12
N ALA A 203 -5.82 -5.62 -5.33
CA ALA A 203 -5.89 -6.30 -6.62
C ALA A 203 -6.28 -5.36 -7.77
N GLN A 204 -5.55 -5.46 -8.87
CA GLN A 204 -5.77 -4.68 -10.10
C GLN A 204 -6.40 -5.53 -11.20
N ALA A 205 -6.22 -6.85 -11.14
CA ALA A 205 -6.89 -7.85 -11.95
C ALA A 205 -7.66 -8.87 -11.09
N LEU A 206 -8.78 -9.37 -11.59
CA LEU A 206 -9.65 -10.35 -10.92
C LEU A 206 -9.89 -11.59 -11.81
N PRO A 207 -10.07 -12.80 -11.23
CA PRO A 207 -10.38 -14.02 -11.99
C PRO A 207 -11.63 -13.91 -12.86
N VAL A 208 -11.52 -14.30 -14.14
CA VAL A 208 -12.62 -14.19 -15.12
C VAL A 208 -13.52 -15.42 -15.06
N GLY A 209 -14.84 -15.19 -14.90
CA GLY A 209 -15.87 -16.22 -15.09
C GLY A 209 -15.82 -17.42 -14.15
N LYS A 210 -14.99 -17.36 -13.10
CA LYS A 210 -14.62 -18.51 -12.26
C LYS A 210 -15.06 -18.30 -10.82
N THR A 211 -15.42 -19.41 -10.19
CA THR A 211 -15.53 -19.55 -8.75
C THR A 211 -14.16 -19.95 -8.19
N VAL A 212 -13.61 -19.17 -7.27
CA VAL A 212 -12.27 -19.37 -6.70
C VAL A 212 -12.38 -19.58 -5.20
N ASN A 213 -11.76 -20.66 -4.70
CA ASN A 213 -11.74 -20.98 -3.28
C ASN A 213 -10.46 -20.45 -2.61
N TYR A 214 -10.64 -19.82 -1.46
CA TYR A 214 -9.57 -19.28 -0.63
C TYR A 214 -9.59 -19.97 0.73
N THR A 215 -8.42 -20.40 1.20
CA THR A 215 -8.23 -21.05 2.51
C THR A 215 -7.24 -20.26 3.36
N GLY A 216 -7.47 -20.21 4.67
CA GLY A 216 -6.63 -19.45 5.60
C GLY A 216 -7.16 -19.47 7.03
N HIS A 217 -7.06 -18.32 7.70
CA HIS A 217 -7.33 -18.19 9.12
C HIS A 217 -8.13 -16.94 9.49
N TRP A 218 -8.60 -16.90 10.73
CA TRP A 218 -9.18 -15.71 11.34
C TRP A 218 -8.73 -15.55 12.79
N GLU A 219 -8.70 -14.31 13.26
CA GLU A 219 -8.36 -13.94 14.64
C GLU A 219 -9.47 -13.03 15.18
N PHE A 220 -9.61 -12.93 16.51
CA PHE A 220 -10.65 -12.09 17.11
C PHE A 220 -10.24 -11.51 18.46
N VAL A 221 -10.97 -10.47 18.87
CA VAL A 221 -11.04 -9.99 20.26
C VAL A 221 -12.48 -9.69 20.66
N SER A 222 -12.86 -10.06 21.88
CA SER A 222 -14.15 -9.69 22.47
C SER A 222 -14.06 -8.43 23.35
N ASP A 223 -15.21 -7.90 23.72
CA ASP A 223 -15.41 -7.09 24.92
C ASP A 223 -14.75 -7.70 26.18
N ALA A 224 -14.57 -6.90 27.23
CA ALA A 224 -14.08 -7.36 28.55
C ALA A 224 -15.20 -7.22 29.60
N LYS A 225 -15.72 -8.34 30.13
CA LYS A 225 -16.95 -8.33 30.94
C LYS A 225 -16.89 -9.25 32.15
N ARG A 226 -17.18 -8.68 33.32
CA ARG A 226 -17.37 -9.44 34.57
C ARG A 226 -18.77 -10.03 34.57
N ALA A 227 -18.89 -11.23 35.14
CA ALA A 227 -20.19 -11.93 35.24
C ALA A 227 -20.93 -12.05 33.89
N ARG A 228 -20.31 -12.73 32.91
CA ARG A 228 -21.00 -13.09 31.65
C ARG A 228 -22.09 -14.13 31.89
N ASP A 229 -21.86 -15.04 32.83
CA ASP A 229 -22.79 -16.07 33.28
C ASP A 229 -22.61 -16.35 34.78
N SER A 230 -23.60 -16.97 35.41
CA SER A 230 -23.55 -17.38 36.81
C SER A 230 -24.31 -18.68 37.07
N TYR A 231 -23.62 -19.64 37.69
CA TYR A 231 -24.19 -20.93 38.09
C TYR A 231 -24.32 -21.01 39.61
N CYS A 232 -25.55 -21.09 40.10
CA CYS A 232 -25.83 -21.27 41.53
C CYS A 232 -26.10 -22.74 41.86
N ASN A 233 -25.47 -23.22 42.93
CA ASN A 233 -25.59 -24.56 43.46
C ASN A 233 -25.62 -24.53 45.01
N ASN A 234 -25.65 -25.71 45.64
CA ASN A 234 -25.73 -25.83 47.11
C ASN A 234 -24.48 -25.31 47.87
N THR A 235 -23.40 -24.98 47.18
CA THR A 235 -22.18 -24.35 47.74
C THR A 235 -22.06 -22.85 47.44
N GLY A 236 -23.00 -22.27 46.68
CA GLY A 236 -23.07 -20.83 46.40
C GLY A 236 -23.32 -20.53 44.92
N CYS A 237 -23.24 -19.24 44.56
CA CYS A 237 -23.27 -18.78 43.17
C CYS A 237 -21.86 -18.56 42.65
N HIS A 238 -21.44 -19.39 41.69
CA HIS A 238 -20.20 -19.21 40.95
C HIS A 238 -20.45 -18.26 39.79
N VAL A 239 -19.60 -17.24 39.65
CA VAL A 239 -19.73 -16.18 38.65
C VAL A 239 -18.58 -16.29 37.67
N TYR A 240 -18.88 -16.35 36.37
CA TYR A 240 -17.91 -16.55 35.30
C TYR A 240 -17.90 -15.34 34.35
N GLY A 241 -16.79 -14.60 34.31
CA GLY A 241 -16.54 -13.59 33.27
C GLY A 241 -15.64 -14.10 32.13
N GLY A 242 -14.78 -15.08 32.40
CA GLY A 242 -13.71 -15.47 31.50
C GLY A 242 -12.86 -16.64 32.02
N GLY A 243 -11.69 -16.83 31.41
CA GLY A 243 -10.75 -17.90 31.75
C GLY A 243 -11.22 -19.28 31.35
N GLY A 244 -10.71 -20.31 32.05
CA GLY A 244 -10.95 -21.71 31.71
C GLY A 244 -12.43 -22.12 31.71
N ALA A 245 -13.30 -21.40 32.43
CA ALA A 245 -14.75 -21.60 32.40
C ALA A 245 -15.38 -21.31 31.03
N LEU A 246 -14.75 -20.44 30.22
CA LEU A 246 -15.15 -20.13 28.84
C LEU A 246 -14.23 -20.81 27.79
N GLY A 247 -13.21 -21.55 28.21
CA GLY A 247 -12.22 -22.13 27.32
C GLY A 247 -11.05 -21.21 26.93
N PHE A 248 -10.64 -20.29 27.82
CA PHE A 248 -9.53 -19.36 27.59
C PHE A 248 -8.49 -19.39 28.72
N TRP A 249 -7.30 -18.78 28.50
CA TRP A 249 -6.35 -18.46 29.57
C TRP A 249 -6.93 -17.49 30.62
N LEU A 250 -6.36 -17.50 31.83
CA LEU A 250 -6.86 -16.70 32.97
C LEU A 250 -7.00 -15.21 32.62
N GLY A 251 -8.12 -14.60 33.03
CA GLY A 251 -8.44 -13.19 32.77
C GLY A 251 -9.09 -12.92 31.40
N TYR A 252 -8.83 -13.73 30.38
CA TYR A 252 -9.39 -13.52 29.03
C TYR A 252 -10.91 -13.74 29.00
N GLY A 253 -11.63 -12.76 28.43
CA GLY A 253 -13.09 -12.61 28.51
C GLY A 253 -13.55 -11.84 29.75
N ASP A 254 -12.80 -11.92 30.84
CA ASP A 254 -13.04 -11.21 32.10
C ASP A 254 -12.32 -9.85 32.08
N SER A 255 -11.15 -9.75 32.73
CA SER A 255 -10.42 -8.49 32.94
C SER A 255 -9.78 -7.92 31.68
N VAL A 256 -9.56 -8.78 30.68
CA VAL A 256 -9.12 -8.45 29.33
C VAL A 256 -10.02 -9.15 28.31
N GLY A 257 -10.20 -8.57 27.12
CA GLY A 257 -10.98 -9.16 26.04
C GLY A 257 -10.52 -10.57 25.69
N ALA A 258 -11.44 -11.49 25.39
CA ALA A 258 -11.09 -12.85 24.97
C ALA A 258 -10.54 -12.82 23.54
N THR A 259 -9.36 -13.40 23.33
CA THR A 259 -8.68 -13.42 22.03
C THR A 259 -8.50 -14.83 21.49
N SER A 260 -8.42 -14.96 20.17
CA SER A 260 -8.15 -16.22 19.46
C SER A 260 -6.92 -16.95 19.98
N PHE A 261 -5.78 -16.27 20.07
CA PHE A 261 -4.53 -16.87 20.58
C PHE A 261 -4.65 -17.47 22.00
N ALA A 262 -5.57 -16.94 22.82
CA ALA A 262 -5.81 -17.36 24.20
C ALA A 262 -6.92 -18.43 24.36
N GLU A 263 -7.59 -18.89 23.29
CA GLU A 263 -8.66 -19.90 23.36
C GLU A 263 -8.07 -21.32 23.55
N THR A 264 -7.92 -21.74 24.81
CA THR A 264 -7.44 -23.08 25.20
C THR A 264 -8.42 -24.21 24.88
N ALA A 265 -9.68 -23.92 24.58
CA ALA A 265 -10.65 -24.88 24.05
C ALA A 265 -10.48 -25.16 22.54
N THR A 266 -9.56 -24.47 21.87
CA THR A 266 -9.20 -24.66 20.46
C THR A 266 -7.86 -25.37 20.35
N ALA A 267 -7.75 -26.30 19.39
CA ALA A 267 -6.54 -27.07 19.15
C ALA A 267 -5.35 -26.18 18.76
N GLU A 268 -4.14 -26.64 19.05
CA GLU A 268 -2.90 -25.94 18.68
C GLU A 268 -2.57 -26.23 17.22
N SER A 269 -2.20 -25.19 16.48
CA SER A 269 -1.76 -25.32 15.10
C SER A 269 -0.47 -26.16 15.05
N PRO A 270 -0.39 -27.25 14.25
CA PRO A 270 0.85 -27.98 14.06
C PRO A 270 1.98 -27.14 13.46
N GLU A 271 1.63 -26.09 12.71
CA GLU A 271 2.56 -25.20 12.00
C GLU A 271 3.10 -24.08 12.91
N LEU A 272 2.27 -23.56 13.81
CA LEU A 272 2.60 -22.42 14.69
C LEU A 272 2.92 -22.84 16.13
N GLY A 273 2.63 -24.08 16.51
CA GLY A 273 2.76 -24.62 17.86
C GLY A 273 1.94 -23.83 18.88
N TRP A 274 2.48 -23.67 20.10
CA TRP A 274 1.83 -22.97 21.21
C TRP A 274 1.40 -21.53 20.89
N ARG A 275 2.01 -20.90 19.87
CA ARG A 275 1.71 -19.52 19.44
C ARG A 275 0.39 -19.40 18.68
N GLY A 276 -0.08 -20.46 18.02
CA GLY A 276 -1.25 -20.41 17.15
C GLY A 276 -2.32 -21.45 17.49
N ARG A 277 -3.59 -21.05 17.37
CA ARG A 277 -4.75 -21.91 17.52
C ARG A 277 -5.36 -22.21 16.14
N GLU A 278 -6.04 -23.34 15.98
CA GLU A 278 -6.70 -23.72 14.72
C GLU A 278 -8.02 -22.95 14.49
N HIS A 279 -7.90 -21.64 14.27
CA HIS A 279 -8.97 -20.77 13.76
C HIS A 279 -8.90 -20.68 12.24
N ILE A 280 -9.75 -21.42 11.56
CA ILE A 280 -9.69 -21.65 10.11
C ILE A 280 -10.75 -20.82 9.39
N SER A 281 -10.41 -20.22 8.26
CA SER A 281 -11.35 -19.51 7.38
C SER A 281 -11.36 -20.13 5.99
N GLU A 282 -12.56 -20.38 5.45
CA GLU A 282 -12.78 -20.88 4.10
C GLU A 282 -13.72 -19.92 3.37
N PHE A 283 -13.36 -19.52 2.15
CA PHE A 283 -14.18 -18.64 1.31
C PHE A 283 -14.30 -19.16 -0.12
N THR A 284 -15.40 -18.79 -0.76
CA THR A 284 -15.70 -19.06 -2.17
C THR A 284 -16.11 -17.75 -2.83
N ALA A 285 -15.26 -17.24 -3.72
CA ALA A 285 -15.48 -16.01 -4.49
C ALA A 285 -16.00 -16.37 -5.88
N ASP A 286 -17.26 -16.04 -6.14
CA ASP A 286 -17.89 -16.07 -7.47
C ASP A 286 -17.76 -14.67 -8.08
N PHE A 287 -16.73 -14.48 -8.90
CA PHE A 287 -16.46 -13.20 -9.55
C PHE A 287 -17.48 -12.87 -10.66
N ALA A 288 -18.15 -13.87 -11.24
CA ALA A 288 -19.16 -13.68 -12.28
C ALA A 288 -20.47 -13.10 -11.71
N ASN A 289 -20.96 -13.67 -10.61
CA ASN A 289 -22.13 -13.18 -9.88
C ASN A 289 -21.78 -12.12 -8.82
N LYS A 290 -20.51 -11.70 -8.73
CA LYS A 290 -19.96 -10.73 -7.78
C LYS A 290 -20.30 -11.06 -6.32
N LYS A 291 -20.19 -12.34 -5.93
CA LYS A 291 -20.53 -12.82 -4.59
C LYS A 291 -19.32 -13.46 -3.89
N LEU A 292 -19.17 -13.17 -2.60
CA LEU A 292 -18.24 -13.86 -1.72
C LEU A 292 -19.05 -14.54 -0.60
N THR A 293 -18.95 -15.85 -0.48
CA THR A 293 -19.45 -16.60 0.68
C THR A 293 -18.30 -17.23 1.45
N GLY A 294 -18.52 -17.59 2.71
CA GLY A 294 -17.49 -18.26 3.49
C GLY A 294 -17.95 -18.75 4.85
N THR A 295 -17.00 -19.34 5.59
CA THR A 295 -17.19 -19.80 6.97
C THR A 295 -15.94 -19.53 7.79
N LEU A 296 -16.15 -19.09 9.04
CA LEU A 296 -15.13 -18.95 10.06
C LEU A 296 -15.32 -20.08 11.08
N LYS A 297 -14.33 -20.95 11.19
CA LYS A 297 -14.36 -22.23 11.92
C LYS A 297 -13.29 -22.27 13.00
N TYR A 298 -13.44 -23.17 13.96
CA TYR A 298 -12.36 -23.56 14.87
C TYR A 298 -12.30 -25.09 14.99
N ARG A 299 -11.11 -25.65 15.26
CA ARG A 299 -11.01 -27.04 15.71
C ARG A 299 -11.08 -27.10 17.25
N PRO A 300 -12.06 -27.80 17.85
CA PRO A 300 -12.04 -28.06 19.29
C PRO A 300 -10.79 -28.83 19.71
N TRP A 301 -10.23 -28.48 20.86
CA TRP A 301 -9.11 -29.23 21.45
C TRP A 301 -9.51 -30.67 21.81
N THR A 302 -8.63 -31.63 21.53
CA THR A 302 -8.73 -33.03 21.95
C THR A 302 -7.47 -33.45 22.71
N ARG A 303 -7.53 -34.54 23.48
CA ARG A 303 -6.34 -35.00 24.22
C ARG A 303 -5.31 -35.61 23.28
N ARG A 304 -4.04 -35.56 23.68
CA ARG A 304 -2.94 -36.23 22.97
C ARG A 304 -3.24 -37.74 22.86
N GLY A 305 -3.42 -38.23 21.63
CA GLY A 305 -3.76 -39.62 21.33
C GLY A 305 -5.24 -39.88 21.05
N GLU A 306 -6.11 -38.86 21.13
CA GLU A 306 -7.48 -38.89 20.60
C GLU A 306 -7.51 -38.34 19.16
N ASP A 307 -8.42 -38.82 18.32
CA ASP A 307 -8.60 -38.30 16.95
C ASP A 307 -8.95 -36.79 16.97
N PRO A 308 -8.47 -35.99 16.00
CA PRO A 308 -8.80 -34.56 15.93
C PRO A 308 -10.31 -34.31 15.81
N ALA A 309 -10.85 -33.43 16.65
CA ALA A 309 -12.27 -33.11 16.60
C ALA A 309 -12.69 -32.51 15.24
N PRO A 310 -13.94 -32.73 14.80
CA PRO A 310 -14.47 -32.08 13.60
C PRO A 310 -14.55 -30.56 13.80
N LEU A 311 -14.27 -29.82 12.73
CA LEU A 311 -14.33 -28.36 12.73
C LEU A 311 -15.75 -27.87 13.05
N LYS A 312 -15.85 -26.80 13.84
CA LYS A 312 -17.12 -26.15 14.20
C LYS A 312 -17.13 -24.72 13.69
N THR A 313 -18.21 -24.35 13.01
CA THR A 313 -18.44 -22.99 12.52
C THR A 313 -18.79 -22.05 13.68
N ARG A 314 -18.12 -20.89 13.77
CA ARG A 314 -18.54 -19.75 14.60
C ARG A 314 -19.39 -18.77 13.80
N TYR A 315 -18.98 -18.46 12.56
CA TYR A 315 -19.70 -17.54 11.66
C TYR A 315 -19.81 -18.09 10.23
N THR A 316 -20.89 -17.74 9.54
CA THR A 316 -20.98 -17.80 8.07
C THR A 316 -20.88 -16.38 7.49
N ILE A 317 -20.29 -16.26 6.30
CA ILE A 317 -20.05 -14.98 5.62
C ILE A 317 -20.90 -14.93 4.35
N ASP A 318 -21.57 -13.80 4.13
CA ASP A 318 -22.26 -13.47 2.87
C ASP A 318 -21.97 -12.00 2.50
N ALA A 319 -21.30 -11.78 1.38
CA ALA A 319 -20.83 -10.48 0.93
C ALA A 319 -20.92 -10.29 -0.59
N THR A 320 -21.01 -9.03 -1.02
CA THR A 320 -20.99 -8.62 -2.43
C THR A 320 -19.62 -8.06 -2.79
N ILE A 321 -19.08 -8.50 -3.93
CA ILE A 321 -17.79 -8.03 -4.48
C ILE A 321 -18.05 -6.76 -5.30
N GLN A 322 -17.28 -5.70 -5.03
CA GLN A 322 -17.32 -4.44 -5.77
C GLN A 322 -15.88 -4.04 -6.10
N ASN A 323 -15.52 -4.21 -7.37
CA ASN A 323 -14.14 -4.11 -7.86
C ASN A 323 -13.21 -4.96 -6.98
N ASN A 324 -12.13 -4.42 -6.42
CA ASN A 324 -11.21 -5.18 -5.56
C ASN A 324 -11.62 -5.27 -4.08
N ARG A 325 -12.80 -4.76 -3.70
CA ARG A 325 -13.34 -4.81 -2.33
C ARG A 325 -14.52 -5.76 -2.22
N PHE A 326 -14.89 -6.12 -1.01
CA PHE A 326 -16.15 -6.79 -0.70
C PHE A 326 -16.76 -6.26 0.59
N SER A 327 -18.09 -6.23 0.64
CA SER A 327 -18.87 -5.74 1.78
C SER A 327 -20.08 -6.64 2.03
N GLY A 328 -20.39 -6.92 3.29
CA GLY A 328 -21.43 -7.88 3.63
C GLY A 328 -21.65 -8.09 5.12
N LYS A 329 -21.93 -9.34 5.50
CA LYS A 329 -22.31 -9.74 6.86
C LYS A 329 -21.52 -10.95 7.34
N ALA A 330 -21.32 -11.02 8.66
CA ALA A 330 -20.94 -12.24 9.38
C ALA A 330 -22.13 -12.68 10.25
N VAL A 331 -22.65 -13.88 10.03
CA VAL A 331 -23.83 -14.41 10.74
C VAL A 331 -23.39 -15.47 11.74
N ALA A 332 -23.70 -15.28 13.02
CA ALA A 332 -23.30 -16.22 14.08
C ALA A 332 -24.04 -17.56 13.94
N ALA A 333 -23.30 -18.67 13.99
CA ALA A 333 -23.84 -20.00 13.67
C ALA A 333 -24.60 -20.67 14.82
N ASP A 334 -24.25 -20.38 16.08
CA ASP A 334 -24.73 -21.12 17.27
C ASP A 334 -25.35 -20.17 18.32
N LYS A 335 -26.28 -19.31 17.89
CA LYS A 335 -26.87 -18.24 18.72
C LYS A 335 -27.79 -18.76 19.84
N GLN A 336 -28.44 -19.89 19.59
CA GLN A 336 -29.48 -20.45 20.45
C GLN A 336 -28.91 -21.30 21.59
N ASN A 337 -27.63 -21.67 21.52
CA ASN A 337 -26.92 -22.38 22.58
C ASN A 337 -26.64 -21.43 23.76
N PRO A 338 -27.23 -21.64 24.96
CA PRO A 338 -27.02 -20.75 26.11
C PRO A 338 -25.57 -20.75 26.63
N LYS A 339 -24.74 -21.71 26.23
CA LYS A 339 -23.30 -21.77 26.58
C LYS A 339 -22.42 -20.95 25.62
N ASN A 340 -22.97 -20.43 24.52
CA ASN A 340 -22.23 -19.59 23.59
C ASN A 340 -22.24 -18.12 24.07
N LEU A 341 -21.39 -17.82 25.03
CA LEU A 341 -21.40 -16.53 25.73
C LEU A 341 -20.69 -15.38 24.98
N LEU A 342 -19.97 -15.69 23.90
CA LEU A 342 -19.17 -14.76 23.08
C LEU A 342 -19.67 -14.66 21.61
N PHE A 343 -19.80 -15.78 20.89
CA PHE A 343 -19.98 -15.80 19.43
C PHE A 343 -21.46 -15.86 19.02
N LYS A 344 -22.29 -14.96 19.56
CA LYS A 344 -23.76 -15.05 19.53
C LYS A 344 -24.46 -13.95 18.74
N SER A 345 -23.73 -12.87 18.42
CA SER A 345 -24.24 -11.69 17.73
C SER A 345 -23.85 -11.72 16.26
N ASP A 346 -24.69 -11.17 15.38
CA ASP A 346 -24.33 -10.97 13.97
C ASP A 346 -23.45 -9.74 13.81
N SER A 347 -22.91 -9.57 12.60
CA SER A 347 -22.38 -8.31 12.11
C SER A 347 -23.02 -7.98 10.77
N ALA A 348 -23.65 -6.82 10.66
CA ALA A 348 -23.98 -6.15 9.41
C ALA A 348 -22.81 -5.32 8.84
N LEU A 349 -21.63 -5.39 9.47
CA LEU A 349 -20.48 -4.50 9.28
C LEU A 349 -19.21 -5.28 8.89
N LEU A 350 -19.28 -6.11 7.85
CA LEU A 350 -18.12 -6.82 7.29
C LEU A 350 -17.59 -6.10 6.04
N GLU A 351 -16.28 -5.80 6.02
CA GLU A 351 -15.57 -5.19 4.89
C GLU A 351 -14.19 -5.84 4.71
N GLY A 352 -13.75 -5.96 3.47
CA GLY A 352 -12.39 -6.36 3.14
C GLY A 352 -12.08 -6.17 1.66
N GLY A 353 -10.97 -6.76 1.20
CA GLY A 353 -10.60 -6.73 -0.20
C GLY A 353 -9.67 -7.85 -0.62
N PHE A 354 -9.42 -7.88 -1.92
CA PHE A 354 -8.45 -8.76 -2.57
C PHE A 354 -7.10 -8.05 -2.71
N TYR A 355 -6.02 -8.81 -2.53
CA TYR A 355 -4.64 -8.33 -2.47
C TYR A 355 -3.73 -9.23 -3.30
N GLY A 356 -2.60 -8.67 -3.72
CA GLY A 356 -1.81 -9.20 -4.83
C GLY A 356 -2.43 -8.79 -6.17
N GLY A 357 -1.59 -8.55 -7.19
CA GLY A 357 -2.01 -7.95 -8.46
C GLY A 357 -3.17 -8.66 -9.16
N ASN A 358 -3.29 -9.99 -8.94
CA ASN A 358 -4.26 -10.91 -9.55
C ASN A 358 -5.23 -11.52 -8.50
N ALA A 359 -5.45 -10.84 -7.37
CA ALA A 359 -6.29 -11.30 -6.27
C ALA A 359 -5.86 -12.66 -5.67
N GLN A 360 -4.54 -12.92 -5.60
CA GLN A 360 -3.97 -14.14 -5.00
C GLN A 360 -4.45 -14.36 -3.55
N GLU A 361 -4.71 -13.28 -2.82
CA GLU A 361 -5.08 -13.29 -1.41
C GLU A 361 -6.29 -12.38 -1.14
N LEU A 362 -6.94 -12.59 -0.01
CA LEU A 362 -7.96 -11.70 0.53
C LEU A 362 -7.76 -11.50 2.03
N ALA A 363 -8.17 -10.33 2.52
CA ALA A 363 -8.23 -10.05 3.95
C ALA A 363 -9.35 -9.05 4.27
N GLY A 364 -9.85 -9.09 5.51
CA GLY A 364 -10.95 -8.24 5.95
C GLY A 364 -11.23 -8.31 7.45
N LYS A 365 -12.28 -7.59 7.85
CA LYS A 365 -12.73 -7.38 9.22
C LYS A 365 -14.25 -7.46 9.36
N PHE A 366 -14.73 -7.67 10.57
CA PHE A 366 -16.11 -7.39 10.98
C PHE A 366 -16.19 -6.99 12.45
N LEU A 367 -17.22 -6.21 12.82
CA LEU A 367 -17.56 -5.85 14.21
C LEU A 367 -19.03 -6.21 14.46
N THR A 368 -19.33 -6.96 15.52
CA THR A 368 -20.72 -7.38 15.79
C THR A 368 -21.64 -6.20 16.10
N ASP A 369 -22.93 -6.37 15.79
CA ASP A 369 -23.96 -5.31 15.90
C ASP A 369 -24.20 -4.85 17.36
N ASP A 370 -23.74 -5.63 18.34
CA ASP A 370 -23.75 -5.33 19.77
C ASP A 370 -22.39 -4.87 20.33
N ASN A 371 -21.37 -4.73 19.48
CA ASN A 371 -19.98 -4.39 19.81
C ASN A 371 -19.32 -5.34 20.83
N THR A 372 -19.73 -6.62 20.86
CA THR A 372 -19.13 -7.63 21.74
C THR A 372 -17.96 -8.39 21.13
N LEU A 373 -17.82 -8.43 19.79
CA LEU A 373 -16.69 -9.10 19.13
C LEU A 373 -16.24 -8.37 17.84
N PHE A 374 -14.93 -8.19 17.71
CA PHE A 374 -14.25 -7.79 16.48
C PHE A 374 -13.44 -8.97 15.94
N GLY A 375 -13.64 -9.30 14.66
CA GLY A 375 -12.92 -10.39 13.99
C GLY A 375 -12.21 -9.89 12.74
N VAL A 376 -11.05 -10.49 12.45
CA VAL A 376 -10.24 -10.26 11.24
C VAL A 376 -9.92 -11.60 10.58
N PHE A 377 -9.74 -11.61 9.27
CA PHE A 377 -9.47 -12.84 8.51
C PHE A 377 -8.53 -12.59 7.33
N ALA A 378 -7.81 -13.63 6.94
CA ALA A 378 -6.96 -13.67 5.76
C ALA A 378 -7.00 -15.06 5.10
N ALA A 379 -7.05 -15.12 3.78
CA ALA A 379 -7.06 -16.37 3.03
C ALA A 379 -6.40 -16.23 1.65
N LYS A 380 -5.83 -17.33 1.13
CA LYS A 380 -5.13 -17.37 -0.15
C LYS A 380 -5.71 -18.45 -1.07
N GLN A 381 -5.58 -18.29 -2.38
CA GLN A 381 -6.09 -19.26 -3.36
C GLN A 381 -5.46 -20.65 -3.16
N HIS A 382 -6.25 -21.71 -3.37
CA HIS A 382 -5.81 -23.11 -3.17
C HIS A 382 -5.31 -23.79 -4.46
N ASN A 383 -5.53 -23.18 -5.62
CA ASN A 383 -5.29 -23.75 -6.95
C ASN A 383 -4.39 -22.80 -7.80
N PRO A 384 -3.79 -23.28 -8.91
CA PRO A 384 -2.95 -22.45 -9.77
C PRO A 384 -3.69 -21.21 -10.28
N ALA A 385 -2.93 -20.13 -10.52
CA ALA A 385 -3.43 -18.79 -10.82
C ALA A 385 -4.54 -18.81 -11.90
N ALA A 386 -5.75 -18.49 -11.48
CA ALA A 386 -6.88 -18.38 -12.40
C ALA A 386 -6.66 -17.22 -13.38
N GLU A 387 -6.91 -17.45 -14.68
CA GLU A 387 -6.87 -16.38 -15.70
C GLU A 387 -7.65 -15.14 -15.21
N THR A 388 -6.96 -14.00 -15.14
CA THR A 388 -7.47 -12.75 -14.61
C THR A 388 -7.64 -11.70 -15.70
N GLU A 389 -8.57 -10.77 -15.45
CA GLU A 389 -8.78 -9.57 -16.24
C GLU A 389 -8.43 -8.35 -15.40
N LYS A 390 -7.63 -7.43 -15.95
CA LYS A 390 -7.41 -6.10 -15.36
C LYS A 390 -8.75 -5.38 -15.23
N VAL A 391 -9.18 -5.11 -14.00
CA VAL A 391 -10.38 -4.29 -13.69
C VAL A 391 -10.01 -2.84 -13.38
N MET A 392 -8.75 -2.59 -13.03
CA MET A 392 -8.23 -1.29 -12.67
C MET A 392 -6.74 -1.19 -12.98
N ASP A 393 -6.29 -0.01 -13.38
CA ASP A 393 -4.89 0.39 -13.24
C ASP A 393 -4.77 1.39 -12.07
N ALA A 394 -3.71 1.27 -11.28
CA ALA A 394 -3.34 2.27 -10.28
C ALA A 394 -1.82 2.26 -10.09
N TYR A 395 -1.12 3.26 -10.62
CA TYR A 395 0.33 3.33 -10.64
C TYR A 395 0.88 4.72 -10.34
N GLN A 396 2.06 4.76 -9.72
CA GLN A 396 2.92 5.93 -9.61
C GLN A 396 4.21 5.72 -10.43
N ILE A 397 4.81 6.82 -10.91
CA ILE A 397 6.19 6.86 -11.43
C ILE A 397 6.94 7.91 -10.61
N ASN A 398 7.98 7.49 -9.88
CA ASN A 398 8.83 8.39 -9.12
C ASN A 398 9.48 9.46 -10.03
N ARG A 399 9.58 10.69 -9.54
CA ARG A 399 10.22 11.83 -10.21
C ARG A 399 11.35 12.47 -9.37
N ASP A 400 11.53 12.11 -8.11
CA ASP A 400 12.63 12.69 -7.32
C ASP A 400 13.96 12.08 -7.77
N GLY A 401 14.94 12.94 -8.07
CA GLY A 401 16.21 12.58 -8.70
C GLY A 401 17.12 11.69 -7.84
N ASP A 402 16.91 11.71 -6.53
CA ASP A 402 17.64 10.92 -5.53
C ASP A 402 17.25 9.42 -5.55
N HIS A 403 16.29 9.01 -6.39
CA HIS A 403 15.73 7.66 -6.42
C HIS A 403 15.47 7.15 -7.86
N PRO A 404 15.38 5.81 -8.08
CA PRO A 404 15.03 5.25 -9.39
C PRO A 404 13.68 5.73 -9.92
N VAL A 405 13.66 6.13 -11.19
CA VAL A 405 12.45 6.47 -11.96
C VAL A 405 11.84 5.16 -12.47
N LEU A 406 10.99 4.56 -11.65
CA LEU A 406 10.31 3.28 -11.91
C LEU A 406 8.80 3.44 -11.77
N ARG A 407 8.03 2.66 -12.54
CA ARG A 407 6.59 2.49 -12.35
C ARG A 407 6.31 1.48 -11.23
N GLN A 408 5.58 1.90 -10.20
CA GLN A 408 5.17 1.05 -9.08
C GLN A 408 3.63 1.04 -8.93
N PRO A 409 3.02 -0.06 -8.49
CA PRO A 409 1.59 -0.08 -8.15
C PRO A 409 1.32 0.82 -6.94
N MET A 410 0.13 1.43 -6.88
CA MET A 410 -0.28 2.28 -5.75
C MET A 410 -1.61 1.80 -5.13
N PRO A 411 -1.90 2.13 -3.85
CA PRO A 411 -3.16 1.76 -3.21
C PRO A 411 -4.39 2.41 -3.88
N ASN A 412 -5.28 1.58 -4.42
CA ASN A 412 -6.62 2.00 -4.83
C ASN A 412 -7.67 0.95 -4.41
N PHE A 413 -8.85 1.41 -3.98
CA PHE A 413 -9.95 0.57 -3.48
C PHE A 413 -11.12 0.45 -4.47
N GLY A 414 -10.82 0.49 -5.78
CA GLY A 414 -11.79 0.31 -6.85
C GLY A 414 -12.48 1.60 -7.32
N SER A 415 -11.81 2.75 -7.27
CA SER A 415 -12.32 4.01 -7.81
C SER A 415 -11.19 4.90 -8.34
N ALA A 416 -11.20 5.18 -9.65
CA ALA A 416 -10.22 6.07 -10.29
C ALA A 416 -10.31 7.51 -9.79
N ASP A 417 -11.49 7.92 -9.31
CA ASP A 417 -11.75 9.25 -8.73
C ASP A 417 -11.22 9.42 -7.29
N LYS A 418 -10.40 8.50 -6.79
CA LYS A 418 -9.88 8.54 -5.41
C LYS A 418 -8.39 8.22 -5.37
N LEU A 419 -7.62 9.11 -4.75
CA LEU A 419 -6.19 8.93 -4.50
C LEU A 419 -5.95 8.67 -3.01
N VAL A 420 -5.12 7.69 -2.68
CA VAL A 420 -4.81 7.30 -1.29
C VAL A 420 -3.36 7.69 -0.96
N LEU A 421 -3.15 8.69 -0.10
CA LEU A 421 -1.83 9.16 0.33
C LEU A 421 -1.70 9.06 1.84
N GLU A 422 -0.74 8.27 2.34
CA GLU A 422 -0.52 8.03 3.77
C GLU A 422 -1.84 7.60 4.48
N GLY A 423 -2.71 6.87 3.76
CA GLY A 423 -4.04 6.44 4.19
C GLY A 423 -5.20 7.41 3.93
N LYS A 424 -4.89 8.69 3.78
CA LYS A 424 -5.85 9.76 3.49
C LYS A 424 -6.42 9.57 2.08
N THR A 425 -7.73 9.38 1.98
CA THR A 425 -8.43 9.22 0.70
C THR A 425 -8.91 10.58 0.19
N LEU A 426 -8.66 10.87 -1.09
CA LEU A 426 -8.77 12.21 -1.68
C LEU A 426 -9.56 12.15 -2.99
N SER A 427 -10.68 12.88 -3.08
CA SER A 427 -11.52 12.94 -4.29
C SER A 427 -10.79 13.62 -5.45
N LEU A 428 -10.53 12.90 -6.54
CA LEU A 428 -9.90 13.41 -7.76
C LEU A 428 -10.88 14.10 -8.73
N LEU A 429 -12.12 14.33 -8.30
CA LEU A 429 -13.11 15.09 -9.08
C LEU A 429 -12.74 16.59 -9.14
N PRO A 430 -13.06 17.30 -10.24
CA PRO A 430 -12.83 18.74 -10.35
C PRO A 430 -13.75 19.53 -9.40
N GLU A 431 -13.17 20.40 -8.57
CA GLU A 431 -13.94 21.18 -7.58
C GLU A 431 -14.68 22.37 -8.21
N ASP A 432 -14.13 22.95 -9.30
CA ASP A 432 -14.66 24.13 -10.01
C ASP A 432 -15.14 23.84 -11.45
N GLY A 433 -15.16 22.57 -11.89
CA GLY A 433 -15.37 22.22 -13.30
C GLY A 433 -14.23 22.62 -14.25
N LYS A 434 -13.12 23.16 -13.72
CA LYS A 434 -11.88 23.45 -14.46
C LYS A 434 -11.29 22.17 -15.04
N PHE A 435 -10.74 22.25 -16.25
CA PHE A 435 -10.14 21.10 -16.96
C PHE A 435 -9.05 20.40 -16.14
N LEU A 436 -8.24 21.17 -15.41
CA LEU A 436 -7.31 20.70 -14.39
C LEU A 436 -7.79 21.11 -13.00
N SER A 437 -7.55 20.25 -12.01
CA SER A 437 -7.65 20.61 -10.59
C SER A 437 -6.26 20.59 -9.95
N SER A 438 -5.96 21.51 -9.03
CA SER A 438 -4.72 21.49 -8.26
C SER A 438 -4.98 22.04 -6.86
N ARG A 439 -4.55 21.32 -5.83
CA ARG A 439 -4.77 21.66 -4.42
C ARG A 439 -3.59 21.23 -3.54
N GLU A 440 -3.46 21.90 -2.40
CA GLU A 440 -2.48 21.56 -1.38
C GLU A 440 -3.20 21.03 -0.13
N ILE A 441 -2.66 19.97 0.45
CA ILE A 441 -3.21 19.29 1.63
C ILE A 441 -2.08 18.94 2.59
N THR A 442 -2.38 18.90 3.88
CA THR A 442 -1.48 18.33 4.90
C THR A 442 -1.90 16.89 5.17
N LEU A 443 -0.93 15.97 5.11
CA LEU A 443 -1.06 14.56 5.46
C LEU A 443 -0.85 14.36 6.97
N ASP A 444 -1.15 13.18 7.48
CA ASP A 444 -1.19 12.92 8.92
C ASP A 444 0.23 12.83 9.54
N SER A 445 1.26 12.68 8.70
CA SER A 445 2.68 12.92 9.02
C SER A 445 3.04 14.39 9.28
N GLY A 446 2.13 15.33 9.02
CA GLY A 446 2.40 16.77 8.98
C GLY A 446 2.99 17.26 7.66
N ARG A 447 3.28 16.37 6.70
CA ARG A 447 3.80 16.73 5.37
C ARG A 447 2.74 17.47 4.55
N THR A 448 3.12 18.56 3.88
CA THR A 448 2.26 19.20 2.87
C THR A 448 2.55 18.63 1.49
N VAL A 449 1.50 18.26 0.75
CA VAL A 449 1.61 17.77 -0.63
C VAL A 449 0.66 18.51 -1.55
N LYS A 450 1.14 18.82 -2.76
CA LYS A 450 0.37 19.42 -3.85
C LYS A 450 -0.04 18.34 -4.82
N VAL A 451 -1.34 18.13 -4.98
CA VAL A 451 -1.91 17.16 -5.92
C VAL A 451 -2.48 17.92 -7.11
N THR A 452 -2.02 17.60 -8.33
CA THR A 452 -2.52 18.16 -9.59
C THR A 452 -3.11 17.04 -10.44
N VAL A 453 -4.28 17.27 -11.01
CA VAL A 453 -5.16 16.24 -11.58
C VAL A 453 -5.70 16.66 -12.93
N CYS A 454 -5.63 15.74 -13.89
CA CYS A 454 -6.31 15.78 -15.17
C CYS A 454 -7.25 14.54 -15.30
N CYS A 455 -8.39 14.62 -15.98
CA CYS A 455 -8.98 15.78 -16.66
C CYS A 455 -10.49 15.83 -16.42
N ALA A 456 -11.11 17.01 -16.48
CA ALA A 456 -12.55 17.15 -16.21
C ALA A 456 -13.50 16.46 -17.22
N ASN A 457 -13.00 16.10 -18.41
CA ASN A 457 -13.73 15.33 -19.43
C ASN A 457 -13.47 13.81 -19.34
N LEU A 458 -12.57 13.35 -18.48
CA LEU A 458 -12.28 11.94 -18.24
C LEU A 458 -13.04 11.49 -16.99
N ASP A 459 -14.01 10.60 -17.16
CA ASP A 459 -14.85 10.06 -16.11
C ASP A 459 -14.16 8.87 -15.42
N TYR A 460 -13.57 7.97 -16.21
CA TYR A 460 -13.08 6.66 -15.79
C TYR A 460 -11.57 6.60 -15.63
N LEU A 461 -10.85 7.55 -16.22
CA LEU A 461 -9.41 7.79 -16.05
C LEU A 461 -9.15 9.07 -15.24
N LYS A 462 -8.12 9.04 -14.39
CA LYS A 462 -7.48 10.23 -13.76
C LYS A 462 -5.97 10.07 -13.76
N PHE A 463 -5.24 11.12 -14.09
CA PHE A 463 -3.76 11.15 -14.04
C PHE A 463 -3.24 12.53 -13.64
N GLY A 464 -1.95 12.64 -13.38
CA GLY A 464 -1.29 13.92 -13.06
C GLY A 464 -0.09 13.71 -12.17
N SER A 465 0.09 14.57 -11.17
CA SER A 465 1.25 14.51 -10.27
C SER A 465 0.96 14.89 -8.83
N VAL A 466 1.81 14.34 -7.95
CA VAL A 466 1.94 14.73 -6.55
C VAL A 466 3.34 15.31 -6.36
N SER A 467 3.43 16.55 -5.87
CA SER A 467 4.68 17.17 -5.41
C SER A 467 4.65 17.28 -3.89
N LYS A 468 5.73 16.85 -3.23
CA LYS A 468 5.80 16.83 -1.76
C LYS A 468 6.75 17.91 -1.22
N SER A 469 6.45 18.46 -0.04
CA SER A 469 7.44 19.22 0.72
C SER A 469 8.48 18.28 1.32
N LYS A 470 9.77 18.48 1.03
CA LYS A 470 10.87 17.73 1.68
C LYS A 470 10.87 18.03 3.18
N LEU A 471 10.82 16.99 4.00
CA LEU A 471 10.97 17.06 5.46
C LEU A 471 12.39 16.66 5.87
N ALA A 472 12.77 16.97 7.12
CA ALA A 472 14.04 16.48 7.68
C ALA A 472 13.95 14.95 7.86
N GLY A 473 14.87 14.21 7.23
CA GLY A 473 14.82 12.74 7.14
C GLY A 473 14.22 12.19 5.85
N ASP A 474 13.92 13.04 4.86
CA ASP A 474 13.55 12.64 3.48
C ASP A 474 14.78 12.51 2.56
N ASP A 475 15.99 12.51 3.11
CA ASP A 475 17.20 12.11 2.40
C ASP A 475 17.25 10.57 2.33
N PRO A 476 17.78 9.96 1.26
CA PRO A 476 17.90 8.51 1.19
C PRO A 476 18.72 7.97 2.37
N PRO A 477 18.50 6.70 2.79
CA PRO A 477 19.50 6.02 3.60
C PRO A 477 20.85 6.18 2.89
N LYS A 478 21.88 6.59 3.62
CA LYS A 478 23.22 6.36 3.12
C LYS A 478 23.35 4.85 2.93
N GLU A 479 23.89 4.45 1.80
CA GLU A 479 24.60 3.17 1.77
C GLU A 479 25.69 3.31 2.83
N ASP A 480 25.73 2.39 3.80
CA ASP A 480 26.85 2.34 4.73
C ASP A 480 28.05 1.99 3.86
N ASP A 481 28.96 2.94 3.69
CA ASP A 481 30.21 2.72 2.94
C ASP A 481 30.95 1.56 3.64
N GLU A 482 30.87 0.35 3.08
CA GLU A 482 31.74 -0.75 3.47
C GLU A 482 33.17 -0.32 3.09
N GLU A 483 33.90 0.22 4.07
CA GLU A 483 35.31 0.55 3.93
C GLU A 483 36.05 -0.75 3.58
N GLU A 484 36.30 -0.96 2.29
CA GLU A 484 37.20 -2.02 1.80
C GLU A 484 38.59 -1.74 2.39
N GLU A 485 38.90 -2.38 3.53
CA GLU A 485 40.26 -2.44 4.05
C GLU A 485 41.11 -3.22 3.04
N GLU A 486 41.75 -2.49 2.11
CA GLU A 486 42.82 -3.03 1.26
C GLU A 486 43.88 -3.65 2.17
N GLU A 487 43.98 -4.99 2.22
CA GLU A 487 45.10 -5.69 2.85
C GLU A 487 46.38 -5.44 2.01
N GLY A 488 46.98 -4.28 2.25
CA GLY A 488 48.25 -3.86 1.68
C GLY A 488 49.37 -4.77 2.17
N LEU A 489 49.81 -5.68 1.29
CA LEU A 489 51.00 -6.49 1.46
C LEU A 489 52.22 -5.58 1.71
N ASP A 490 52.92 -5.79 2.83
CA ASP A 490 54.29 -5.31 3.06
C ASP A 490 55.17 -6.46 3.58
N GLU A 491 56.45 -6.43 3.22
CA GLU A 491 57.44 -7.47 3.50
C GLU A 491 58.31 -7.11 4.71
N GLY A 492 58.82 -8.07 5.51
CA GLY A 492 59.72 -7.69 6.61
C GLY A 492 60.11 -8.74 7.66
N GLU A 493 60.78 -9.81 7.22
CA GLU A 493 61.69 -10.69 8.00
C GLU A 493 61.72 -10.63 9.56
N GLY A 494 61.17 -11.67 10.21
CA GLY A 494 61.89 -12.53 11.17
C GLY A 494 62.14 -12.08 12.62
N PHE A 495 61.99 -13.02 13.57
CA PHE A 495 63.06 -13.39 14.53
C PHE A 495 62.77 -14.70 15.30
N ASP A 496 63.64 -15.70 15.07
CA ASP A 496 64.20 -16.77 15.95
C ASP A 496 63.36 -17.55 17.00
N GLU A 497 63.92 -18.70 17.41
CA GLU A 497 63.34 -19.72 18.31
C GLU A 497 63.51 -19.41 19.82
N GLY A 498 62.73 -20.09 20.69
CA GLY A 498 62.89 -20.00 22.15
C GLY A 498 62.09 -21.04 22.96
N GLU A 499 62.79 -21.95 23.63
CA GLU A 499 62.23 -23.07 24.42
C GLU A 499 61.64 -22.66 25.80
N GLY A 500 60.85 -23.54 26.44
CA GLY A 500 60.77 -23.55 27.93
C GLY A 500 59.57 -24.23 28.62
N ASN A 501 59.80 -25.39 29.23
CA ASN A 501 59.06 -26.01 30.36
C ASN A 501 58.75 -25.02 31.53
N ASP A 502 57.87 -25.26 32.52
CA ASP A 502 57.04 -26.40 33.02
C ASP A 502 55.78 -25.77 33.75
N THR A 503 54.90 -26.35 34.60
CA THR A 503 54.82 -27.62 35.37
C THR A 503 53.35 -28.02 35.65
N ALA A 504 53.13 -29.17 36.31
CA ALA A 504 51.86 -29.61 36.92
C ALA A 504 51.44 -28.76 38.17
N GLU A 505 50.22 -28.85 38.74
CA GLU A 505 49.68 -30.03 39.45
C GLU A 505 48.15 -30.04 39.77
N ASN A 506 47.61 -31.28 39.84
CA ASN A 506 46.64 -31.84 40.81
C ASN A 506 45.12 -31.47 40.87
N ASN A 507 44.32 -32.52 40.58
CA ASN A 507 43.13 -33.03 41.30
C ASN A 507 41.86 -32.16 41.51
N SER A 508 40.72 -32.66 40.98
CA SER A 508 39.89 -33.63 41.75
C SER A 508 38.85 -34.32 40.87
N SER A 509 38.53 -35.58 41.18
CA SER A 509 37.43 -36.35 40.58
C SER A 509 36.26 -36.53 41.57
N THR A 510 35.08 -36.92 41.07
CA THR A 510 34.25 -37.99 41.69
C THR A 510 33.03 -38.31 40.83
N ASP A 511 32.89 -39.59 40.47
CA ASP A 511 31.66 -40.18 39.90
C ASP A 511 30.87 -40.97 40.96
N ASN A 512 29.58 -41.18 40.71
CA ASN A 512 28.77 -42.31 41.19
C ASN A 512 27.50 -42.37 40.31
N ALA A 513 27.34 -43.26 39.32
CA ALA A 513 27.18 -44.73 39.40
C ALA A 513 25.82 -45.13 40.06
N THR A 514 25.06 -46.14 39.59
CA THR A 514 25.47 -47.49 39.14
C THR A 514 24.40 -48.24 38.29
N SER A 515 24.85 -49.17 37.41
CA SER A 515 24.27 -50.51 37.06
C SER A 515 22.87 -50.61 36.36
N SER A 516 22.53 -51.65 35.56
CA SER A 516 23.18 -52.95 35.24
C SER A 516 22.88 -53.49 33.82
N ASP A 517 23.91 -54.08 33.18
CA ASP A 517 23.98 -55.38 32.47
C ASP A 517 22.85 -55.96 31.55
N ASN A 518 23.25 -56.18 30.29
CA ASN A 518 23.26 -57.45 29.52
C ASN A 518 22.02 -58.36 29.40
N ASN A 519 21.65 -58.67 28.14
CA ASN A 519 21.92 -60.03 27.61
C ASN A 519 22.05 -60.08 26.07
N ASN A 520 22.46 -61.24 25.53
CA ASN A 520 22.99 -61.44 24.16
C ASN A 520 22.25 -62.57 23.38
N ASN A 521 22.70 -62.85 22.14
CA ASN A 521 22.26 -63.81 21.11
C ASN A 521 21.10 -63.36 20.18
N GLY A 522 21.15 -63.61 18.85
CA GLY A 522 22.28 -64.05 18.01
C GLY A 522 21.90 -64.97 16.84
N ASN A 523 22.58 -64.80 15.69
CA ASN A 523 22.65 -65.70 14.51
C ASN A 523 21.33 -65.92 13.70
N ASN A 524 21.32 -66.29 12.40
CA ASN A 524 22.41 -66.64 11.48
C ASN A 524 22.08 -66.47 9.96
N THR A 525 23.13 -66.19 9.16
CA THR A 525 23.43 -66.67 7.78
C THR A 525 22.35 -66.84 6.66
N ALA A 526 22.49 -65.98 5.63
CA ALA A 526 23.03 -66.28 4.28
C ALA A 526 22.19 -66.87 3.10
N ALA A 527 22.55 -66.32 1.92
CA ALA A 527 22.56 -66.89 0.55
C ALA A 527 21.23 -67.04 -0.26
N GLY A 528 21.27 -66.52 -1.50
CA GLY A 528 20.23 -66.65 -2.53
C GLY A 528 20.47 -65.69 -3.71
N ASP A 529 21.05 -66.19 -4.80
CA ASP A 529 21.48 -65.42 -5.99
C ASP A 529 20.54 -65.63 -7.19
N ASN A 530 20.31 -64.59 -8.03
CA ASN A 530 20.31 -64.61 -9.51
C ASN A 530 19.69 -63.35 -10.18
N GLY A 531 20.42 -62.74 -11.13
CA GLY A 531 19.92 -62.46 -12.50
C GLY A 531 19.50 -61.05 -12.95
N GLY A 532 20.24 -60.45 -13.90
CA GLY A 532 19.87 -59.29 -14.75
C GLY A 532 20.12 -57.91 -14.11
N SER A 533 20.98 -56.99 -14.58
CA SER A 533 21.48 -56.66 -15.95
C SER A 533 20.41 -56.03 -16.86
N ASP A 534 20.62 -54.92 -17.59
CA ASP A 534 21.80 -54.05 -17.82
C ASP A 534 21.31 -52.56 -17.82
N THR A 535 21.95 -51.54 -17.23
CA THR A 535 23.24 -50.86 -17.53
C THR A 535 23.48 -50.40 -18.97
N ALA A 536 23.41 -49.08 -19.21
CA ALA A 536 24.39 -48.33 -20.01
C ALA A 536 24.31 -46.82 -19.71
N ALA A 537 25.46 -46.15 -19.74
CA ALA A 537 25.65 -44.69 -19.74
C ALA A 537 26.84 -44.37 -20.68
N ASN A 538 27.33 -43.12 -20.68
CA ASN A 538 28.41 -42.58 -21.54
C ASN A 538 28.04 -42.46 -23.05
N ASP A 539 28.67 -41.59 -23.85
CA ASP A 539 29.71 -40.57 -23.54
C ASP A 539 29.53 -39.29 -24.39
N SER A 540 30.38 -38.31 -24.08
CA SER A 540 30.70 -37.07 -24.80
C SER A 540 31.29 -37.23 -26.21
N SER A 541 31.20 -36.18 -27.03
CA SER A 541 32.36 -35.59 -27.75
C SER A 541 31.97 -34.29 -28.48
N ASP A 542 32.95 -33.38 -28.64
CA ASP A 542 32.84 -32.15 -29.44
C ASP A 542 32.83 -32.41 -30.95
N SER A 543 32.28 -31.45 -31.69
CA SER A 543 32.75 -31.12 -33.05
C SER A 543 32.44 -29.65 -33.38
N GLU A 544 33.49 -28.84 -33.54
CA GLU A 544 33.40 -27.52 -34.15
C GLU A 544 33.17 -27.65 -35.66
N ASP A 545 32.29 -26.82 -36.22
CA ASP A 545 32.34 -26.34 -37.61
C ASP A 545 31.49 -25.06 -37.66
N GLY A 546 31.97 -24.02 -38.36
CA GLY A 546 31.32 -22.72 -38.41
C GLY A 546 31.29 -22.13 -39.81
N GLU A 547 30.18 -21.50 -40.17
CA GLU A 547 30.02 -20.63 -41.34
C GLU A 547 29.08 -19.46 -40.98
N ASP A 548 29.11 -18.39 -41.77
CA ASP A 548 28.95 -17.01 -41.29
C ASP A 548 27.67 -16.28 -41.78
N GLU A 549 27.46 -15.07 -41.26
CA GLU A 549 26.50 -14.02 -41.67
C GLU A 549 24.99 -14.34 -41.70
N SER A 550 24.25 -13.77 -40.74
CA SER A 550 23.34 -12.64 -41.03
C SER A 550 22.66 -12.06 -39.77
N GLU A 551 22.87 -10.77 -39.51
CA GLU A 551 22.09 -10.02 -38.52
C GLU A 551 20.77 -9.49 -39.15
N GLU A 552 19.64 -10.17 -38.89
CA GLU A 552 18.32 -9.52 -38.93
C GLU A 552 17.82 -9.30 -37.50
N GLY A 553 17.33 -8.09 -37.22
CA GLY A 553 17.18 -7.59 -35.85
C GLY A 553 16.14 -8.33 -35.00
N ASP A 554 16.57 -8.82 -33.83
CA ASP A 554 15.66 -9.34 -32.81
C ASP A 554 14.84 -8.20 -32.19
N THR A 555 13.63 -7.98 -32.71
CA THR A 555 12.64 -7.07 -32.12
C THR A 555 12.18 -7.65 -30.77
N PRO A 556 12.41 -6.96 -29.63
CA PRO A 556 12.12 -7.52 -28.32
C PRO A 556 10.64 -7.91 -28.18
N LYS A 557 10.37 -9.21 -28.03
CA LYS A 557 9.01 -9.74 -27.84
C LYS A 557 8.50 -9.34 -26.45
N LEU A 558 7.86 -8.18 -26.38
CA LEU A 558 7.21 -7.61 -25.20
C LEU A 558 5.98 -8.44 -24.79
N VAL A 559 6.23 -9.62 -24.22
CA VAL A 559 5.22 -10.40 -23.50
C VAL A 559 4.77 -9.61 -22.26
N ASP A 560 3.48 -9.64 -21.95
CA ASP A 560 2.95 -9.20 -20.64
C ASP A 560 3.58 -10.03 -19.51
N ASN A 561 4.72 -9.59 -18.99
CA ASN A 561 5.39 -10.25 -17.88
C ASN A 561 4.72 -9.83 -16.56
N PRO A 562 4.02 -10.73 -15.84
CA PRO A 562 3.33 -10.38 -14.60
C PRO A 562 4.29 -10.00 -13.46
N ALA A 563 5.58 -10.32 -13.60
CA ALA A 563 6.59 -10.00 -12.60
C ALA A 563 6.74 -8.49 -12.36
N GLU A 564 6.69 -7.63 -13.40
CA GLU A 564 6.79 -6.17 -13.20
C GLU A 564 5.63 -5.59 -12.38
N ASP A 565 4.43 -6.15 -12.52
CA ASP A 565 3.25 -5.77 -11.72
C ASP A 565 3.26 -6.37 -10.30
N SER A 566 4.22 -7.26 -10.00
CA SER A 566 4.46 -7.80 -8.65
C SER A 566 5.43 -6.96 -7.82
N LEU A 567 6.11 -5.97 -8.41
CA LEU A 567 6.99 -5.05 -7.68
C LEU A 567 6.24 -4.43 -6.49
N ALA A 568 6.79 -4.63 -5.30
CA ALA A 568 6.15 -4.23 -4.07
C ALA A 568 6.08 -2.70 -3.95
N PHE A 569 4.92 -2.17 -3.60
CA PHE A 569 4.83 -0.80 -3.10
C PHE A 569 5.59 -0.73 -1.75
N SER A 570 6.76 -0.09 -1.72
CA SER A 570 7.64 0.01 -0.54
C SER A 570 7.14 0.98 0.55
N GLY A 571 5.85 1.29 0.55
CA GLY A 571 5.15 1.91 1.67
C GLY A 571 5.07 3.43 1.67
N ALA A 572 6.17 4.09 1.36
CA ALA A 572 6.23 5.53 1.21
C ALA A 572 6.62 5.86 -0.23
N PRO A 573 5.86 6.68 -0.96
CA PRO A 573 6.37 7.25 -2.21
C PRO A 573 7.55 8.16 -1.84
N TYR A 574 8.75 7.78 -2.26
CA TYR A 574 9.89 8.69 -2.31
C TYR A 574 9.46 9.93 -3.11
N GLY A 575 9.81 11.11 -2.61
CA GLY A 575 8.91 12.26 -2.50
C GLY A 575 7.87 12.45 -3.63
N SER A 576 8.23 13.12 -4.72
CA SER A 576 7.30 13.53 -5.80
C SER A 576 7.18 12.49 -6.92
N PHE A 577 5.98 12.35 -7.48
CA PHE A 577 5.68 11.36 -8.52
C PHE A 577 4.62 11.81 -9.52
N LEU A 578 4.63 11.21 -10.71
CA LEU A 578 3.46 11.15 -11.60
C LEU A 578 2.53 10.01 -11.15
N PHE A 579 1.23 10.11 -11.38
CA PHE A 579 0.29 9.02 -11.13
C PHE A 579 -0.71 8.83 -12.28
N ILE A 580 -1.22 7.61 -12.41
CA ILE A 580 -2.31 7.24 -13.30
C ILE A 580 -3.23 6.20 -12.62
N GLN A 581 -4.54 6.42 -12.67
CA GLN A 581 -5.56 5.51 -12.15
C GLN A 581 -6.74 5.42 -13.12
N GLY A 582 -7.20 4.21 -13.43
CA GLY A 582 -8.26 4.02 -14.42
C GLY A 582 -9.13 2.79 -14.18
N GLU A 583 -10.44 2.95 -14.34
CA GLU A 583 -11.45 1.87 -14.29
C GLU A 583 -11.57 1.21 -15.67
N ARG A 584 -11.03 -0.01 -15.80
CA ARG A 584 -10.90 -0.69 -17.10
C ARG A 584 -12.25 -1.01 -17.73
N THR A 585 -12.30 -0.90 -19.06
CA THR A 585 -13.37 -1.47 -19.88
C THR A 585 -13.38 -2.98 -19.67
N ARG A 586 -14.55 -3.62 -19.50
CA ARG A 586 -14.60 -5.09 -19.51
C ARG A 586 -14.27 -5.58 -20.92
N SER A 587 -13.52 -6.66 -21.04
CA SER A 587 -13.05 -7.24 -22.30
C SER A 587 -14.21 -7.70 -23.19
N ALA A 588 -15.35 -8.05 -22.58
CA ALA A 588 -16.62 -8.34 -23.28
C ALA A 588 -17.41 -7.09 -23.71
N ASP A 589 -17.09 -5.90 -23.17
CA ASP A 589 -17.65 -4.60 -23.59
C ASP A 589 -16.74 -3.85 -24.57
N MET A 590 -15.51 -4.31 -24.81
CA MET A 590 -14.55 -3.70 -25.74
C MET A 590 -15.11 -3.65 -27.17
N PRO A 591 -14.86 -2.57 -27.94
CA PRO A 591 -15.10 -2.58 -29.38
C PRO A 591 -14.36 -3.74 -30.05
N GLN A 592 -15.04 -4.48 -30.91
CA GLN A 592 -14.49 -5.68 -31.58
C GLN A 592 -13.98 -5.38 -32.99
N ASN A 593 -14.29 -4.20 -33.52
CA ASN A 593 -14.01 -3.75 -34.89
C ASN A 593 -14.15 -2.23 -35.01
N GLY A 594 -13.67 -1.69 -36.13
CA GLY A 594 -13.67 -0.28 -36.48
C GLY A 594 -12.45 0.49 -35.96
N GLN A 595 -12.26 1.69 -36.51
CA GLN A 595 -11.25 2.63 -36.06
C GLN A 595 -11.84 3.70 -35.12
N ALA A 596 -11.03 4.21 -34.20
CA ALA A 596 -11.41 5.27 -33.27
C ALA A 596 -10.22 6.21 -33.01
N ARG A 597 -10.49 7.51 -33.00
CA ARG A 597 -9.53 8.54 -32.60
C ARG A 597 -9.76 8.93 -31.15
N TYR A 598 -8.69 9.21 -30.40
CA TYR A 598 -8.75 9.72 -29.04
C TYR A 598 -7.89 10.97 -28.93
N LEU A 599 -8.46 12.04 -28.37
CA LEU A 599 -7.77 13.31 -28.14
C LEU A 599 -7.68 13.60 -26.65
N GLY A 600 -6.57 14.20 -26.23
CA GLY A 600 -6.33 14.53 -24.83
C GLY A 600 -4.98 15.19 -24.61
N THR A 601 -4.33 14.84 -23.51
CA THR A 601 -3.16 15.56 -22.98
C THR A 601 -2.29 14.65 -22.09
N TRP A 602 -1.16 15.16 -21.59
CA TRP A 602 -0.17 14.38 -20.84
C TRP A 602 0.63 15.24 -19.86
N GLU A 603 1.17 14.61 -18.81
CA GLU A 603 2.24 15.18 -17.98
C GLU A 603 3.52 14.36 -18.20
N GLY A 604 4.68 15.03 -18.27
CA GLY A 604 5.97 14.36 -18.44
C GLY A 604 7.13 15.14 -17.84
N PHE A 605 8.25 14.46 -17.60
CA PHE A 605 9.48 15.06 -17.06
C PHE A 605 10.76 14.36 -17.55
N THR A 606 11.89 15.05 -17.40
CA THR A 606 13.23 14.43 -17.24
C THR A 606 14.06 15.26 -16.27
N ASN A 607 14.99 14.62 -15.57
CA ASN A 607 15.93 15.27 -14.65
C ASN A 607 17.42 15.04 -14.99
N LYS A 608 17.75 14.30 -16.06
CA LYS A 608 19.13 13.82 -16.32
C LYS A 608 20.12 14.96 -16.57
N ASP A 609 19.92 15.69 -17.67
CA ASP A 609 20.82 16.78 -18.10
C ASP A 609 20.25 18.18 -17.80
N LEU A 610 18.93 18.26 -17.64
CA LEU A 610 18.18 19.45 -17.26
C LEU A 610 16.84 19.03 -16.66
N ALA A 611 16.44 19.68 -15.56
CA ALA A 611 15.10 19.51 -14.99
C ALA A 611 14.04 20.14 -15.91
N TRP A 612 13.39 19.31 -16.73
CA TRP A 612 12.36 19.69 -17.69
C TRP A 612 11.02 19.04 -17.33
N ARG A 613 9.92 19.76 -17.58
CA ARG A 613 8.55 19.24 -17.45
C ARG A 613 7.63 19.80 -18.52
N THR A 614 6.70 18.98 -18.99
CA THR A 614 5.46 19.45 -19.59
C THR A 614 4.28 19.20 -18.63
N LEU A 615 3.29 20.07 -18.67
CA LEU A 615 2.06 19.95 -17.89
C LEU A 615 0.88 19.64 -18.82
N PRO A 616 -0.16 18.94 -18.34
CA PRO A 616 -1.38 18.72 -19.10
C PRO A 616 -2.13 20.04 -19.32
N GLY A 617 -3.00 20.09 -20.33
CA GLY A 617 -3.84 21.26 -20.61
C GLY A 617 -4.79 21.02 -21.79
N ASN A 618 -5.60 22.04 -22.11
CA ASN A 618 -6.58 22.00 -23.21
C ASN A 618 -6.61 23.29 -24.06
N GLY A 619 -5.72 24.24 -23.79
CA GLY A 619 -5.52 25.42 -24.61
C GLY A 619 -4.89 25.11 -25.97
N ARG A 620 -5.02 26.05 -26.92
CA ARG A 620 -4.54 25.89 -28.30
C ARG A 620 -3.05 25.54 -28.40
N THR A 621 -2.24 25.96 -27.44
CA THR A 621 -0.79 25.70 -27.36
C THR A 621 -0.41 24.78 -26.20
N ASP A 622 -1.36 24.16 -25.49
CA ASP A 622 -1.03 23.20 -24.44
C ASP A 622 -0.55 21.86 -25.00
N SER A 623 -0.02 21.02 -24.11
CA SER A 623 0.43 19.67 -24.44
C SER A 623 -0.76 18.82 -24.89
N LYS A 624 -0.57 18.04 -25.95
CA LYS A 624 -1.62 17.26 -26.60
C LYS A 624 -1.20 15.82 -26.74
N ALA A 625 -2.18 14.94 -26.63
CA ALA A 625 -2.08 13.54 -26.97
C ALA A 625 -3.14 13.22 -28.04
N ASP A 626 -2.73 12.58 -29.13
CA ASP A 626 -3.57 12.22 -30.27
C ASP A 626 -3.27 10.77 -30.67
N PHE A 627 -4.28 9.92 -30.59
CA PHE A 627 -4.17 8.47 -30.81
C PHE A 627 -5.15 7.99 -31.86
N GLN A 628 -4.70 7.10 -32.74
CA GLN A 628 -5.52 6.35 -33.68
C GLN A 628 -5.46 4.87 -33.29
N VAL A 629 -6.61 4.31 -32.96
CA VAL A 629 -6.79 2.91 -32.55
C VAL A 629 -7.58 2.19 -33.64
N ASP A 630 -7.09 1.04 -34.07
CA ASP A 630 -7.77 0.14 -34.99
C ASP A 630 -8.11 -1.16 -34.26
N PHE A 631 -9.39 -1.41 -34.02
CA PHE A 631 -9.85 -2.60 -33.30
C PHE A 631 -9.92 -3.86 -34.18
N ASP A 632 -9.92 -3.72 -35.52
CA ASP A 632 -9.84 -4.85 -36.45
C ASP A 632 -8.39 -5.36 -36.56
N ALA A 633 -7.44 -4.44 -36.75
CA ALA A 633 -6.00 -4.73 -36.78
C ALA A 633 -5.40 -4.96 -35.39
N LYS A 634 -6.08 -4.47 -34.34
CA LYS A 634 -5.65 -4.47 -32.93
C LYS A 634 -4.36 -3.68 -32.69
N THR A 635 -4.26 -2.51 -33.30
CA THR A 635 -3.11 -1.61 -33.17
C THR A 635 -3.51 -0.25 -32.61
N LEU A 636 -2.55 0.42 -31.99
CA LEU A 636 -2.65 1.79 -31.49
C LEU A 636 -1.39 2.54 -31.95
N SER A 637 -1.59 3.63 -32.68
CA SER A 637 -0.55 4.63 -32.94
C SER A 637 -0.88 5.90 -32.17
N GLY A 638 0.14 6.58 -31.66
CA GLY A 638 -0.02 7.74 -30.79
C GLY A 638 1.06 8.79 -30.98
N THR A 639 0.70 10.05 -30.76
CA THR A 639 1.64 11.17 -30.75
C THR A 639 1.41 12.04 -29.53
N LEU A 640 2.50 12.43 -28.88
CA LEU A 640 2.49 13.36 -27.75
C LEU A 640 3.22 14.65 -28.17
N THR A 641 2.53 15.79 -28.14
CA THR A 641 3.08 17.12 -28.46
C THR A 641 3.20 17.95 -27.19
N GLU A 642 4.32 18.64 -27.01
CA GLU A 642 4.58 19.51 -25.86
C GLU A 642 3.77 20.80 -25.88
N HIS A 643 3.71 21.50 -24.73
CA HIS A 643 3.23 22.88 -24.69
C HIS A 643 4.12 23.80 -25.56
N ASN A 644 3.50 24.60 -26.42
CA ASN A 644 4.08 25.33 -27.56
C ASN A 644 4.74 24.45 -28.65
N GLY A 645 4.61 23.13 -28.60
CA GLY A 645 5.14 22.21 -29.61
C GLY A 645 4.43 22.35 -30.97
N VAL A 646 5.22 22.41 -32.04
CA VAL A 646 4.74 22.46 -33.44
C VAL A 646 4.85 21.10 -34.15
N ARG A 647 5.68 20.20 -33.61
CA ARG A 647 5.82 18.79 -33.98
C ARG A 647 5.62 17.93 -32.72
N PRO A 648 5.21 16.66 -32.82
CA PRO A 648 5.24 15.74 -31.68
C PRO A 648 6.65 15.58 -31.11
N ALA A 649 6.71 15.38 -29.80
CA ALA A 649 7.90 15.02 -29.04
C ALA A 649 8.14 13.51 -29.06
N PHE A 650 7.06 12.75 -28.86
CA PHE A 650 7.08 11.30 -28.76
C PHE A 650 6.08 10.64 -29.71
N PHE A 651 6.48 9.48 -30.24
CA PHE A 651 5.69 8.60 -31.08
C PHE A 651 5.51 7.28 -30.35
N ILE A 652 4.27 6.80 -30.28
CA ILE A 652 3.85 5.56 -29.61
C ILE A 652 3.34 4.61 -30.68
N ASP A 653 3.87 3.38 -30.70
CA ASP A 653 3.45 2.31 -31.60
C ASP A 653 3.19 1.05 -30.73
N ALA A 654 1.95 0.54 -30.68
CA ALA A 654 1.54 -0.47 -29.70
C ALA A 654 0.43 -1.44 -30.18
N ASP A 655 0.42 -2.64 -29.60
CA ASP A 655 -0.58 -3.68 -29.83
C ASP A 655 -1.70 -3.65 -28.78
N VAL A 656 -2.94 -3.90 -29.20
CA VAL A 656 -4.14 -3.94 -28.37
C VAL A 656 -4.47 -5.38 -27.96
N LYS A 657 -4.52 -5.64 -26.65
CA LYS A 657 -4.73 -6.98 -26.08
C LYS A 657 -5.68 -6.94 -24.89
N GLY A 658 -6.76 -7.70 -24.98
CA GLY A 658 -7.83 -7.69 -23.97
C GLY A 658 -8.46 -6.30 -23.87
N ASN A 659 -8.29 -5.65 -22.71
CA ASN A 659 -8.76 -4.29 -22.43
C ASN A 659 -7.63 -3.27 -22.23
N GLY A 660 -6.43 -3.55 -22.76
CA GLY A 660 -5.30 -2.62 -22.71
C GLY A 660 -4.39 -2.73 -23.92
N PHE A 661 -3.22 -2.11 -23.81
CA PHE A 661 -2.22 -2.08 -24.87
C PHE A 661 -0.79 -2.01 -24.31
N ALA A 662 0.16 -2.53 -25.08
CA ALA A 662 1.58 -2.49 -24.79
C ALA A 662 2.38 -2.35 -26.09
N GLY A 663 3.54 -1.69 -26.03
CA GLY A 663 4.37 -1.43 -27.20
C GLY A 663 5.58 -0.57 -26.85
N THR A 664 6.04 0.23 -27.82
CA THR A 664 7.21 1.10 -27.67
C THR A 664 6.85 2.57 -27.78
N VAL A 665 7.71 3.42 -27.23
CA VAL A 665 7.68 4.87 -27.42
C VAL A 665 9.08 5.39 -27.71
N ARG A 666 9.17 6.34 -28.63
CA ARG A 666 10.43 6.90 -29.15
C ARG A 666 10.34 8.40 -29.38
N THR A 667 11.47 9.08 -29.27
CA THR A 667 11.60 10.50 -29.67
C THR A 667 11.68 10.65 -31.19
N HIS A 668 11.58 11.88 -31.69
CA HIS A 668 12.20 12.23 -32.98
C HIS A 668 13.72 11.95 -32.96
N SER A 669 14.33 11.76 -34.14
CA SER A 669 15.77 11.53 -34.29
C SER A 669 16.63 12.77 -34.00
N ASP A 670 16.07 13.98 -34.07
CA ASP A 670 16.70 15.23 -33.60
C ASP A 670 16.46 15.53 -32.11
N GLY A 671 15.77 14.63 -31.39
CA GLY A 671 15.52 14.69 -29.95
C GLY A 671 14.49 15.75 -29.51
N VAL A 672 14.06 15.65 -28.26
CA VAL A 672 13.22 16.65 -27.57
C VAL A 672 14.13 17.73 -26.98
N VAL A 673 13.91 18.99 -27.36
CA VAL A 673 14.79 20.12 -27.02
C VAL A 673 14.39 20.71 -25.65
N LEU A 674 15.18 20.42 -24.61
CA LEU A 674 14.79 20.70 -23.22
C LEU A 674 14.88 22.17 -22.81
N ASP A 675 15.70 22.97 -23.50
CA ASP A 675 15.75 24.43 -23.35
C ASP A 675 15.96 25.12 -24.71
N PRO A 676 14.88 25.42 -25.46
CA PRO A 676 14.97 26.08 -26.76
C PRO A 676 15.53 27.52 -26.72
N GLY A 677 15.69 28.13 -25.54
CA GLY A 677 16.22 29.48 -25.37
C GLY A 677 17.73 29.56 -25.17
N ARG A 678 18.42 28.41 -24.99
CA ARG A 678 19.82 28.36 -24.57
C ARG A 678 20.82 28.64 -25.69
N GLU A 679 21.53 29.76 -25.59
CA GLU A 679 22.73 30.02 -26.40
C GLU A 679 23.81 28.96 -26.13
N GLY A 680 24.53 28.56 -27.18
CA GLY A 680 25.55 27.50 -27.13
C GLY A 680 25.04 26.07 -27.36
N GLY A 681 23.72 25.85 -27.33
CA GLY A 681 23.09 24.57 -27.66
C GLY A 681 22.34 23.94 -26.48
N SER A 682 21.11 23.52 -26.75
CA SER A 682 20.20 22.92 -25.78
C SER A 682 20.52 21.44 -25.51
N PRO A 683 20.47 20.98 -24.24
CA PRO A 683 20.32 19.57 -23.92
C PRO A 683 19.11 18.95 -24.62
N ARG A 684 19.19 17.65 -24.92
CA ARG A 684 18.15 16.90 -25.62
C ARG A 684 17.84 15.61 -24.90
N LEU A 685 16.55 15.34 -24.69
CA LEU A 685 16.07 14.01 -24.37
C LEU A 685 15.92 13.24 -25.69
N LEU A 686 16.64 12.13 -25.81
CA LEU A 686 16.61 11.23 -26.97
C LEU A 686 16.49 9.81 -26.45
N PHE A 687 15.51 9.05 -26.93
CA PHE A 687 15.38 7.63 -26.62
C PHE A 687 14.76 6.84 -27.78
N GLY A 688 15.29 5.64 -28.00
CA GLY A 688 14.75 4.66 -28.94
C GLY A 688 13.92 3.62 -28.19
N ASP A 689 12.71 3.38 -28.68
CA ASP A 689 11.85 2.23 -28.39
C ASP A 689 11.81 1.70 -26.94
N ILE A 690 11.61 2.61 -25.97
CA ILE A 690 11.40 2.23 -24.57
C ILE A 690 9.97 1.71 -24.36
N PRO A 691 9.70 0.81 -23.39
CA PRO A 691 8.36 0.24 -23.20
C PRO A 691 7.30 1.26 -22.78
N VAL A 692 6.12 1.19 -23.40
CA VAL A 692 4.90 1.89 -23.00
C VAL A 692 3.77 0.88 -22.73
N LYS A 693 3.00 1.12 -21.67
CA LYS A 693 1.89 0.25 -21.24
C LYS A 693 0.67 1.10 -20.87
N GLY A 694 -0.53 0.63 -21.20
CA GLY A 694 -1.77 1.35 -20.92
C GLY A 694 -3.05 0.51 -20.96
N GLY A 695 -4.17 1.21 -20.85
CA GLY A 695 -5.51 0.66 -20.67
C GLY A 695 -6.59 1.42 -21.43
N PHE A 696 -7.68 0.74 -21.72
CA PHE A 696 -8.94 1.33 -22.17
C PHE A 696 -9.92 1.39 -21.01
N TYR A 697 -10.57 2.53 -20.79
CA TYR A 697 -11.34 2.82 -19.58
C TYR A 697 -12.79 3.20 -19.89
N GLY A 698 -13.66 2.89 -18.93
CA GLY A 698 -15.10 3.18 -19.00
C GLY A 698 -15.90 2.29 -19.95
N PRO A 699 -17.17 2.63 -20.22
CA PRO A 699 -18.01 1.89 -21.15
C PRO A 699 -17.46 1.91 -22.57
N LYS A 700 -17.34 0.73 -23.20
CA LYS A 700 -16.96 0.56 -24.62
C LYS A 700 -15.65 1.27 -25.03
N ALA A 701 -14.66 1.31 -24.14
CA ALA A 701 -13.39 2.01 -24.36
C ALA A 701 -13.59 3.49 -24.73
N SER A 702 -14.48 4.20 -24.02
CA SER A 702 -14.72 5.64 -24.21
C SER A 702 -13.51 6.52 -23.88
N GLU A 703 -12.58 6.00 -23.09
CA GLU A 703 -11.35 6.66 -22.66
C GLU A 703 -10.16 5.72 -22.85
N LEU A 704 -8.97 6.26 -23.07
CA LEU A 704 -7.72 5.50 -23.01
C LEU A 704 -6.63 6.31 -22.30
N GLY A 705 -5.58 5.63 -21.86
CA GLY A 705 -4.42 6.26 -21.24
C GLY A 705 -3.38 5.25 -20.77
N GLY A 706 -2.19 5.74 -20.50
CA GLY A 706 -1.04 4.90 -20.19
C GLY A 706 0.15 5.68 -19.67
N SER A 707 1.28 4.99 -19.58
CA SER A 707 2.51 5.51 -18.98
C SER A 707 3.75 4.87 -19.58
N PHE A 708 4.85 5.62 -19.62
CA PHE A 708 6.20 5.12 -19.91
C PHE A 708 7.23 5.80 -19.02
N PHE A 709 8.39 5.17 -18.87
CA PHE A 709 9.51 5.68 -18.08
C PHE A 709 10.85 5.12 -18.59
N SER A 710 11.94 5.80 -18.28
CA SER A 710 13.30 5.29 -18.38
C SER A 710 14.12 5.84 -17.21
N ASP A 711 14.69 4.94 -16.41
CA ASP A 711 15.61 5.35 -15.34
C ASP A 711 16.95 5.84 -15.90
N GLU A 712 17.42 5.26 -16.99
CA GLU A 712 18.66 5.66 -17.66
C GLU A 712 18.59 7.12 -18.14
N HIS A 713 17.40 7.58 -18.59
CA HIS A 713 17.15 8.98 -18.96
C HIS A 713 16.54 9.83 -17.83
N LYS A 714 16.38 9.26 -16.62
CA LYS A 714 15.65 9.83 -15.46
C LYS A 714 14.37 10.56 -15.88
N ALA A 715 13.55 9.90 -16.68
CA ALA A 715 12.41 10.48 -17.40
C ALA A 715 11.16 9.61 -17.32
N GLY A 716 9.99 10.24 -17.39
CA GLY A 716 8.72 9.51 -17.41
C GLY A 716 7.51 10.39 -17.73
N ALA A 717 6.43 9.75 -18.16
CA ALA A 717 5.19 10.42 -18.54
C ALA A 717 3.93 9.60 -18.24
N VAL A 718 2.82 10.30 -18.05
CA VAL A 718 1.46 9.76 -17.96
C VAL A 718 0.55 10.52 -18.92
N PHE A 719 -0.33 9.82 -19.63
CA PHE A 719 -1.18 10.39 -20.67
C PHE A 719 -2.60 9.81 -20.65
N GLY A 720 -3.55 10.57 -21.22
CA GLY A 720 -4.92 10.10 -21.41
C GLY A 720 -5.69 10.91 -22.45
N GLY A 721 -6.72 10.28 -23.03
CA GLY A 721 -7.57 10.89 -24.04
C GLY A 721 -9.00 10.34 -24.07
N LYS A 722 -9.94 11.19 -24.47
CA LYS A 722 -11.35 10.88 -24.65
C LYS A 722 -11.58 10.48 -26.11
N ARG A 723 -12.38 9.43 -26.33
CA ARG A 723 -12.78 9.00 -27.68
C ARG A 723 -13.51 10.13 -28.39
N GLN A 724 -13.22 10.31 -29.68
CA GLN A 724 -13.83 11.33 -30.51
C GLN A 724 -15.01 10.76 -31.31
N SER A 725 -16.02 11.59 -31.49
CA SER A 725 -17.20 11.37 -32.31
C SER A 725 -17.27 12.42 -33.41
N THR A 726 -17.69 12.04 -34.61
CA THR A 726 -17.92 12.99 -35.71
C THR A 726 -19.17 13.81 -35.42
N ALA A 727 -19.08 15.13 -35.58
CA ALA A 727 -20.20 16.03 -35.40
C ALA A 727 -21.24 15.83 -36.51
N GLN A 728 -22.47 15.45 -36.13
CA GLN A 728 -23.65 15.41 -37.00
C GLN A 728 -24.28 16.79 -37.18
#